data_AF-A0A3B1D267-F1
#
_entry.id   AF-A0A3B1D267-F1
#
_cell.length_a   1.000
_cell.length_b   1.000
_cell.length_c   1.000
_cell.angle_alpha   90.00
_cell.angle_beta   90.00
_cell.angle_gamma   90.00
#
_symmetry.space_group_name_H-M   'P 1'
#
loop_
_entity.id
_entity.type
_entity.pdbx_description
1 polymer ?
#
loop_
_entity_poly.entity_id
_entity_poly.type
_entity_poly.pdbx_seq_one_letter_code
_entity_poly.pdbx_strand_id
1 'polypeptide(L)'
;MSSTCYELPEGLDEAIIDFEEVVEQFKKGEMSLTEFKVVRVPFGVYEQRKHDTYMIRIRCGGAVIEPLQLKKLGEISNVHSSDYVHLTTRQEIQLHYALVDNIIPVMHELKSVGLLSRGGGGNTVRNIMSAVDSGIIEGEAFDVTPYAIALTTRLITEDDSWNLPRKFKITFSGESADCNHATIHDLGYIAKMKDGKKGFKVYIAGGCGAKTGLGNVLFDFIDDTEVYNIAKATKNLFYKNGDRRNKHASRLRFLWKKLGEETFLKKWNEEYDAVKKENYPPLTIEELNSEAIDPNFEVEQPSDQKDFDLWEKRFVTEQKQKGQYSIIVPIHLGHLDNAQAIALGDYLNPFGKNTIRIAKDQNLHVRNILEKYLPNFYNFLKINFKNFNRPLILDKMIACAGASTCQLGICLSPGTATATQRILSESNLDLDVVSDAKVHISGCPNSCGMHHAADLGFFGKVARAPQNHVIPSFNVLVGAKLKDGDTELAQKIGDIAARRAPDLIKETFEAYISKKDNFQSFNAYVRSDEGKEAIKGICNSYKEIPELSEDKSYYRDWGTDNLFSSAGRGKGECSAGIFDLIELDLGNIQQNRKLVEEINENGGSDEQKAQLLKDITFYCSRNLLVTRGVQPKHEQQAYDLFREHFINEDLVDASFDELLKLAETKQLNAFLNKEDQVIALADRLKLLFDVMTPGFQFNLPDDQIIKNAQKIEIKKLNPTETPSATDEALNIKAKTVKDFRGVACPMNFVKTKMELSKLQTKDILEIWLDDGAPIQNVPGSVRQEGHKILEETKTGEYWTVLIEKN
;
A
#
# COMPACT_ATOMS: atom_id res chain seq x y z
N MET A 1 11.56 -32.25 10.35
CA MET A 1 11.92 -31.20 11.33
C MET A 1 10.77 -30.22 11.33
N SER A 2 10.20 -29.87 12.50
CA SER A 2 9.13 -28.87 12.58
C SER A 2 9.60 -27.55 11.96
N SER A 3 8.73 -26.91 11.17
CA SER A 3 9.06 -25.69 10.44
C SER A 3 8.83 -24.47 11.32
N THR A 4 9.87 -23.66 11.56
CA THR A 4 9.77 -22.37 12.26
C THR A 4 9.22 -21.24 11.37
N CYS A 5 9.01 -21.52 10.09
CA CYS A 5 8.51 -20.56 9.09
C CYS A 5 7.32 -21.14 8.32
N TYR A 6 6.67 -20.28 7.52
CA TYR A 6 5.60 -20.72 6.63
C TYR A 6 6.14 -21.65 5.53
N GLU A 7 5.28 -22.51 5.00
CA GLU A 7 5.65 -23.43 3.92
C GLU A 7 5.43 -22.75 2.56
N LEU A 8 6.31 -23.02 1.60
CA LEU A 8 6.16 -22.50 0.25
C LEU A 8 5.03 -23.25 -0.48
N PRO A 9 4.22 -22.57 -1.31
CA PRO A 9 3.17 -23.22 -2.08
C PRO A 9 3.78 -24.13 -3.17
N GLU A 10 3.16 -25.28 -3.43
CA GLU A 10 3.65 -26.25 -4.44
C GLU A 10 3.77 -25.60 -5.83
N GLY A 11 2.80 -24.78 -6.22
CA GLY A 11 2.79 -24.08 -7.52
C GLY A 11 3.72 -22.85 -7.63
N LEU A 12 4.69 -22.70 -6.73
CA LEU A 12 5.62 -21.56 -6.77
C LEU A 12 6.57 -21.63 -7.96
N ASP A 13 7.00 -22.84 -8.37
CA ASP A 13 7.92 -23.02 -9.49
C ASP A 13 7.31 -22.57 -10.80
N GLU A 14 6.12 -23.05 -11.10
CA GLU A 14 5.36 -22.67 -12.28
C GLU A 14 5.11 -21.15 -12.28
N ALA A 15 4.78 -20.58 -11.12
CA ALA A 15 4.59 -19.14 -10.99
C ALA A 15 5.87 -18.32 -11.26
N ILE A 16 7.05 -18.83 -10.89
CA ILE A 16 8.33 -18.16 -11.20
C ILE A 16 8.64 -18.29 -12.69
N ILE A 17 8.43 -19.46 -13.29
CA ILE A 17 8.63 -19.70 -14.73
C ILE A 17 7.72 -18.77 -15.57
N ASP A 18 6.44 -18.71 -15.23
CA ASP A 18 5.49 -17.81 -15.92
C ASP A 18 5.91 -16.34 -15.77
N PHE A 19 6.45 -15.96 -14.62
CA PHE A 19 6.92 -14.60 -14.40
C PHE A 19 8.25 -14.30 -15.13
N GLU A 20 9.12 -15.30 -15.29
CA GLU A 20 10.34 -15.19 -16.11
C GLU A 20 10.00 -14.90 -17.58
N GLU A 21 9.02 -15.60 -18.15
CA GLU A 21 8.52 -15.31 -19.51
C GLU A 21 8.05 -13.85 -19.64
N VAL A 22 7.32 -13.36 -18.64
CA VAL A 22 6.84 -11.97 -18.58
C VAL A 22 7.99 -10.96 -18.52
N VAL A 23 9.03 -11.24 -17.73
CA VAL A 23 10.23 -10.39 -17.63
C VAL A 23 10.96 -10.36 -18.97
N GLU A 24 11.11 -11.50 -19.66
CA GLU A 24 11.77 -11.58 -20.95
C GLU A 24 10.98 -10.87 -22.07
N GLN A 25 9.64 -10.97 -22.09
CA GLN A 25 8.79 -10.19 -23.00
C GLN A 25 8.94 -8.68 -22.78
N PHE A 26 8.95 -8.24 -21.52
CA PHE A 26 9.17 -6.84 -21.17
C PHE A 26 10.54 -6.34 -21.65
N LYS A 27 11.60 -7.12 -21.44
CA LYS A 27 12.96 -6.80 -21.90
C LYS A 27 13.08 -6.69 -23.42
N LYS A 28 12.32 -7.49 -24.17
CA LYS A 28 12.26 -7.44 -25.65
C LYS A 28 11.41 -6.27 -26.17
N GLY A 29 10.71 -5.54 -25.30
CA GLY A 29 9.77 -4.49 -25.68
C GLY A 29 8.43 -5.01 -26.23
N GLU A 30 8.14 -6.30 -26.02
CA GLU A 30 6.89 -6.96 -26.44
C GLU A 30 5.74 -6.71 -25.45
N MET A 31 6.04 -6.13 -24.28
CA MET A 31 5.08 -5.83 -23.21
C MET A 31 5.24 -4.38 -22.73
N SER A 32 4.12 -3.69 -22.52
CA SER A 32 4.14 -2.33 -21.97
C SER A 32 4.48 -2.29 -20.48
N LEU A 33 4.93 -1.13 -20.00
CA LEU A 33 5.18 -0.92 -18.56
C LEU A 33 3.93 -1.13 -17.70
N THR A 34 2.74 -0.81 -18.21
CA THR A 34 1.48 -1.01 -17.49
C THR A 34 1.15 -2.49 -17.34
N GLU A 35 1.33 -3.28 -18.39
CA GLU A 35 1.14 -4.74 -18.36
C GLU A 35 2.15 -5.38 -17.40
N PHE A 36 3.43 -5.04 -17.53
CA PHE A 36 4.47 -5.56 -16.66
C PHE A 36 4.21 -5.22 -15.19
N LYS A 37 3.80 -3.98 -14.90
CA LYS A 37 3.43 -3.51 -13.56
C LYS A 37 2.32 -4.36 -12.92
N VAL A 38 1.29 -4.73 -13.68
CA VAL A 38 0.16 -5.51 -13.14
C VAL A 38 0.59 -6.92 -12.73
N VAL A 39 1.54 -7.52 -13.44
CA VAL A 39 2.07 -8.85 -13.10
C VAL A 39 3.11 -8.78 -11.99
N ARG A 40 4.10 -7.89 -12.06
CA ARG A 40 5.24 -7.87 -11.11
C ARG A 40 4.87 -7.40 -9.71
N VAL A 41 3.88 -6.52 -9.58
CA VAL A 41 3.52 -5.91 -8.28
C VAL A 41 2.93 -6.95 -7.30
N PRO A 42 2.04 -7.88 -7.69
CA PRO A 42 1.70 -9.05 -6.89
C PRO A 42 2.90 -9.91 -6.45
N PHE A 43 3.96 -9.99 -7.26
CA PHE A 43 5.23 -10.62 -6.90
C PHE A 43 6.11 -9.81 -5.93
N GLY A 44 5.60 -8.68 -5.42
CA GLY A 44 6.32 -7.83 -4.48
C GLY A 44 7.37 -6.94 -5.12
N VAL A 45 7.36 -6.81 -6.45
CA VAL A 45 8.33 -6.01 -7.22
C VAL A 45 7.75 -4.64 -7.58
N TYR A 46 8.38 -3.58 -7.09
CA TYR A 46 7.94 -2.20 -7.24
C TYR A 46 8.98 -1.34 -7.91
N GLU A 47 8.60 -0.54 -8.90
CA GLU A 47 9.53 0.42 -9.49
C GLU A 47 9.76 1.59 -8.52
N GLN A 48 11.02 1.99 -8.41
CA GLN A 48 11.47 3.11 -7.58
C GLN A 48 11.56 4.38 -8.42
N ARG A 49 11.81 5.52 -7.75
CA ARG A 49 12.00 6.81 -8.43
C ARG A 49 13.16 6.84 -9.41
N LYS A 50 14.22 6.09 -9.14
CA LYS A 50 15.29 5.88 -10.09
C LYS A 50 14.77 4.89 -11.13
N HIS A 51 14.69 5.36 -12.38
CA HIS A 51 14.19 4.57 -13.51
C HIS A 51 14.94 3.23 -13.63
N ASP A 52 14.23 2.19 -14.07
CA ASP A 52 14.72 0.81 -14.21
C ASP A 52 15.29 0.17 -12.93
N THR A 53 14.95 0.71 -11.76
CA THR A 53 15.30 0.09 -10.49
C THR A 53 14.07 -0.30 -9.70
N TYR A 54 14.15 -1.48 -9.08
CA TYR A 54 13.04 -2.13 -8.42
C TYR A 54 13.36 -2.42 -6.95
N MET A 55 12.35 -2.27 -6.11
CA MET A 55 12.32 -2.81 -4.76
C MET A 55 11.61 -4.16 -4.79
N ILE A 56 12.22 -5.17 -4.18
CA ILE A 56 11.65 -6.51 -4.01
C ILE A 56 11.29 -6.69 -2.54
N ARG A 57 10.01 -6.93 -2.24
CA ARG A 57 9.54 -7.16 -0.87
C ARG A 57 9.34 -8.63 -0.58
N ILE A 58 10.00 -9.11 0.47
CA ILE A 58 10.06 -10.51 0.88
C ILE A 58 9.15 -10.74 2.10
N ARG A 59 8.37 -11.82 2.06
CA ARG A 59 7.46 -12.19 3.14
C ARG A 59 8.20 -12.90 4.27
N CYS A 60 7.97 -12.44 5.50
CA CYS A 60 8.46 -13.07 6.74
C CYS A 60 7.27 -13.26 7.70
N GLY A 61 6.49 -14.32 7.46
CA GLY A 61 5.24 -14.60 8.19
C GLY A 61 5.48 -14.77 9.69
N GLY A 62 4.58 -14.21 10.52
CA GLY A 62 4.69 -14.29 11.97
C GLY A 62 5.89 -13.52 12.55
N ALA A 63 6.47 -12.59 11.79
CA ALA A 63 7.68 -11.84 12.16
C ALA A 63 8.96 -12.68 12.26
N VAL A 64 8.92 -13.96 11.86
CA VAL A 64 10.05 -14.88 11.99
C VAL A 64 10.97 -14.75 10.78
N ILE A 65 12.27 -14.74 11.06
CA ILE A 65 13.34 -14.95 10.07
C ILE A 65 14.37 -15.88 10.73
N GLU A 66 14.72 -17.00 10.09
CA GLU A 66 15.77 -17.88 10.62
C GLU A 66 17.16 -17.23 10.44
N PRO A 67 18.16 -17.51 11.30
CA PRO A 67 19.50 -16.96 11.13
C PRO A 67 20.12 -17.20 9.75
N LEU A 68 19.96 -18.42 9.21
CA LEU A 68 20.40 -18.76 7.85
C LEU A 68 19.68 -17.94 6.77
N GLN A 69 18.38 -17.69 6.94
CA GLN A 69 17.60 -16.87 6.01
C GLN A 69 18.10 -15.41 6.04
N LEU A 70 18.34 -14.83 7.22
CA LEU A 70 18.86 -13.48 7.35
C LEU A 70 20.23 -13.34 6.68
N LYS A 71 21.13 -14.31 6.93
CA LYS A 71 22.42 -14.37 6.25
C LYS A 71 22.25 -14.39 4.74
N LYS A 72 21.43 -15.30 4.22
CA LYS A 72 21.23 -15.46 2.78
C LYS A 72 20.65 -14.19 2.15
N LEU A 73 19.77 -13.48 2.84
CA LEU A 73 19.25 -12.20 2.37
C LEU A 73 20.34 -11.13 2.26
N GLY A 74 21.29 -11.08 3.19
CA GLY A 74 22.47 -10.21 3.07
C GLY A 74 23.34 -10.57 1.86
N GLU A 75 23.56 -11.86 1.60
CA GLU A 75 24.31 -12.32 0.42
C GLU A 75 23.60 -11.98 -0.89
N ILE A 76 22.28 -12.25 -0.98
CA ILE A 76 21.45 -11.95 -2.15
C ILE A 76 21.49 -10.44 -2.43
N SER A 77 21.29 -9.61 -1.40
CA SER A 77 21.30 -8.16 -1.54
C SER A 77 22.65 -7.66 -2.07
N ASN A 78 23.75 -8.22 -1.57
CA ASN A 78 25.11 -7.84 -1.98
C ASN A 78 25.43 -8.12 -3.45
N VAL A 79 24.78 -9.14 -4.04
CA VAL A 79 24.96 -9.49 -5.46
C VAL A 79 23.98 -8.73 -6.34
N HIS A 80 22.73 -8.58 -5.92
CA HIS A 80 21.62 -8.22 -6.80
C HIS A 80 21.00 -6.84 -6.56
N SER A 81 21.36 -6.16 -5.47
CA SER A 81 20.60 -5.04 -4.92
C SER A 81 21.49 -3.97 -4.24
N SER A 82 21.04 -3.41 -3.11
CA SER A 82 21.72 -2.40 -2.32
C SER A 82 22.73 -2.99 -1.33
N ASP A 83 23.51 -2.13 -0.68
CA ASP A 83 24.47 -2.46 0.39
C ASP A 83 23.83 -2.80 1.75
N TYR A 84 22.49 -2.75 1.83
CA TYR A 84 21.70 -3.11 3.00
C TYR A 84 20.45 -3.92 2.63
N VAL A 85 19.88 -4.61 3.62
CA VAL A 85 18.50 -5.10 3.62
C VAL A 85 17.63 -4.19 4.49
N HIS A 86 16.39 -3.93 4.07
CA HIS A 86 15.50 -3.01 4.79
C HIS A 86 14.39 -3.71 5.56
N LEU A 87 14.37 -3.52 6.88
CA LEU A 87 13.33 -3.98 7.80
C LEU A 87 12.12 -3.04 7.77
N THR A 88 10.92 -3.62 7.75
CA THR A 88 9.70 -2.86 7.49
C THR A 88 8.73 -2.85 8.67
N THR A 89 7.82 -1.88 8.68
CA THR A 89 6.74 -1.79 9.68
C THR A 89 5.70 -2.91 9.62
N ARG A 90 5.84 -3.84 8.66
CA ARG A 90 5.01 -5.05 8.54
C ARG A 90 5.79 -6.33 8.81
N GLN A 91 6.97 -6.22 9.41
CA GLN A 91 7.79 -7.37 9.78
C GLN A 91 8.21 -8.17 8.54
N GLU A 92 8.45 -7.45 7.43
CA GLU A 92 8.96 -7.96 6.14
C GLU A 92 10.37 -7.39 5.90
N ILE A 93 11.08 -7.94 4.91
CA ILE A 93 12.36 -7.41 4.41
C ILE A 93 12.20 -6.88 2.98
N GLN A 94 12.88 -5.78 2.64
CA GLN A 94 12.95 -5.24 1.29
C GLN A 94 14.40 -5.21 0.79
N LEU A 95 14.58 -5.58 -0.48
CA LEU A 95 15.80 -5.34 -1.25
C LEU A 95 15.55 -4.13 -2.16
N HIS A 96 16.44 -3.15 -2.17
CA HIS A 96 16.27 -1.91 -2.94
C HIS A 96 17.28 -1.79 -4.08
N TYR A 97 16.89 -1.13 -5.15
CA TYR A 97 17.73 -0.83 -6.31
C TYR A 97 18.14 -2.05 -7.14
N ALA A 98 17.35 -3.14 -7.09
CA ALA A 98 17.54 -4.28 -7.98
C ALA A 98 17.25 -3.88 -9.43
N LEU A 99 18.05 -4.39 -10.38
CA LEU A 99 17.78 -4.23 -11.81
C LEU A 99 16.77 -5.28 -12.28
N VAL A 100 16.15 -5.04 -13.44
CA VAL A 100 15.17 -5.98 -14.02
C VAL A 100 15.74 -7.39 -14.19
N ASP A 101 17.00 -7.51 -14.61
CA ASP A 101 17.70 -8.77 -14.82
C ASP A 101 17.93 -9.56 -13.53
N ASN A 102 17.89 -8.89 -12.38
CA ASN A 102 18.12 -9.51 -11.07
C ASN A 102 16.83 -10.02 -10.42
N ILE A 103 15.65 -9.71 -10.98
CA ILE A 103 14.36 -10.08 -10.37
C ILE A 103 14.21 -11.60 -10.26
N ILE A 104 14.41 -12.33 -11.36
CA ILE A 104 14.24 -13.79 -11.40
C ILE A 104 15.34 -14.52 -10.62
N PRO A 105 16.64 -14.18 -10.75
CA PRO A 105 17.70 -14.75 -9.89
C PRO A 105 17.39 -14.63 -8.39
N VAL A 106 16.95 -13.44 -7.94
CA VAL A 106 16.55 -13.23 -6.54
C VAL A 106 15.43 -14.18 -6.13
N MET A 107 14.41 -14.41 -6.96
CA MET A 107 13.30 -15.31 -6.63
C MET A 107 13.74 -16.76 -6.44
N HIS A 108 14.63 -17.26 -7.31
CA HIS A 108 15.19 -18.61 -7.15
C HIS A 108 16.04 -18.74 -5.88
N GLU A 109 16.85 -17.73 -5.56
CA GLU A 109 17.66 -17.74 -4.35
C GLU A 109 16.81 -17.64 -3.07
N LEU A 110 15.74 -16.83 -3.07
CA LEU A 110 14.78 -16.78 -1.96
C LEU A 110 14.13 -18.15 -1.74
N LYS A 111 13.67 -18.80 -2.81
CA LYS A 111 13.05 -20.13 -2.75
C LYS A 111 13.98 -21.14 -2.10
N SER A 112 15.28 -21.11 -2.42
CA SER A 112 16.27 -22.05 -1.88
C SER A 112 16.40 -22.05 -0.36
N VAL A 113 15.95 -20.98 0.31
CA VAL A 113 15.94 -20.84 1.78
C VAL A 113 14.54 -20.72 2.38
N GLY A 114 13.51 -21.13 1.64
CA GLY A 114 12.13 -21.15 2.15
C GLY A 114 11.47 -19.77 2.21
N LEU A 115 11.91 -18.81 1.39
CA LEU A 115 11.32 -17.47 1.30
C LEU A 115 10.69 -17.21 -0.07
N LEU A 116 9.72 -16.31 -0.13
CA LEU A 116 9.16 -15.79 -1.37
C LEU A 116 8.81 -14.30 -1.27
N SER A 117 8.71 -13.63 -2.43
CA SER A 117 8.27 -12.23 -2.53
C SER A 117 6.80 -12.07 -2.96
N ARG A 118 6.17 -13.13 -3.47
CA ARG A 118 4.75 -13.13 -3.85
C ARG A 118 3.85 -12.73 -2.67
N GLY A 119 2.96 -11.77 -2.92
CA GLY A 119 2.16 -11.13 -1.87
C GLY A 119 2.82 -9.96 -1.15
N GLY A 120 4.10 -9.65 -1.40
CA GLY A 120 4.77 -8.47 -0.86
C GLY A 120 4.17 -7.15 -1.39
N GLY A 121 3.42 -7.23 -2.49
CA GLY A 121 2.78 -6.09 -3.12
C GLY A 121 1.35 -6.33 -3.64
N GLY A 122 0.84 -5.36 -4.41
CA GLY A 122 -0.45 -5.47 -5.09
C GLY A 122 -1.69 -5.53 -4.21
N ASN A 123 -2.78 -5.98 -4.83
CA ASN A 123 -4.06 -6.20 -4.18
C ASN A 123 -4.15 -7.65 -3.68
N THR A 124 -3.30 -7.98 -2.71
CA THR A 124 -3.13 -9.34 -2.18
C THR A 124 -3.35 -9.38 -0.66
N VAL A 125 -3.42 -10.60 -0.12
CA VAL A 125 -3.15 -10.84 1.31
C VAL A 125 -1.68 -10.48 1.58
N ARG A 126 -1.44 -9.50 2.46
CA ARG A 126 -0.08 -9.07 2.83
C ARG A 126 0.56 -10.00 3.87
N ASN A 127 1.81 -9.72 4.26
CA ASN A 127 2.44 -10.40 5.39
C ASN A 127 1.53 -10.40 6.63
N ILE A 128 1.40 -11.55 7.27
CA ILE A 128 0.60 -11.72 8.48
C ILE A 128 1.53 -11.50 9.67
N MET A 129 1.20 -10.48 10.45
CA MET A 129 2.03 -9.99 11.54
C MET A 129 1.74 -10.74 12.85
N SER A 130 2.76 -10.93 13.68
CA SER A 130 2.68 -11.47 15.04
C SER A 130 3.50 -10.60 16.00
N ALA A 131 3.09 -10.53 17.27
CA ALA A 131 3.84 -9.82 18.29
C ALA A 131 5.23 -10.48 18.46
N VAL A 132 6.31 -9.68 18.46
CA VAL A 132 7.69 -10.21 18.46
C VAL A 132 8.09 -10.88 19.78
N ASP A 133 7.37 -10.56 20.83
CA ASP A 133 7.51 -11.04 22.20
C ASP A 133 6.53 -12.19 22.52
N SER A 134 5.71 -12.60 21.55
CA SER A 134 4.82 -13.74 21.75
C SER A 134 5.60 -15.04 21.93
N GLY A 135 5.17 -15.84 22.89
CA GLY A 135 5.83 -17.04 23.38
C GLY A 135 6.90 -16.79 24.45
N ILE A 136 7.28 -15.52 24.73
CA ILE A 136 8.36 -15.19 25.67
C ILE A 136 7.99 -14.13 26.72
N ILE A 137 6.92 -13.35 26.51
CA ILE A 137 6.48 -12.32 27.44
C ILE A 137 5.60 -12.88 28.57
N GLU A 138 5.77 -12.34 29.78
CA GLU A 138 4.93 -12.66 30.92
C GLU A 138 3.50 -12.12 30.73
N GLY A 139 2.49 -12.89 31.12
CA GLY A 139 1.08 -12.45 31.08
C GLY A 139 0.38 -12.50 29.72
N GLU A 140 1.05 -12.94 28.63
CA GLU A 140 0.34 -13.26 27.38
C GLU A 140 -0.65 -14.42 27.56
N ALA A 141 -1.70 -14.46 26.75
CA ALA A 141 -2.65 -15.56 26.79
C ALA A 141 -2.04 -16.88 26.29
N PHE A 142 -1.38 -16.84 25.14
CA PHE A 142 -0.61 -17.93 24.53
C PHE A 142 0.20 -17.40 23.33
N ASP A 143 1.18 -18.18 22.84
CA ASP A 143 1.97 -17.79 21.67
C ASP A 143 1.10 -17.76 20.40
N VAL A 144 0.97 -16.59 19.78
CA VAL A 144 0.19 -16.39 18.56
C VAL A 144 1.01 -16.54 17.27
N THR A 145 2.33 -16.69 17.38
CA THR A 145 3.23 -16.85 16.23
C THR A 145 2.90 -18.09 15.39
N PRO A 146 2.63 -19.28 15.97
CA PRO A 146 2.20 -20.45 15.23
C PRO A 146 0.96 -20.21 14.35
N TYR A 147 -0.01 -19.41 14.82
CA TYR A 147 -1.22 -19.11 14.06
C TYR A 147 -0.94 -18.19 12.87
N ALA A 148 -0.08 -17.18 13.06
CA ALA A 148 0.33 -16.30 11.98
C ALA A 148 1.10 -17.06 10.88
N ILE A 149 1.94 -18.04 11.26
CA ILE A 149 2.66 -18.92 10.35
C ILE A 149 1.69 -19.85 9.61
N ALA A 150 0.85 -20.60 10.33
CA ALA A 150 -0.08 -21.56 9.74
C ALA A 150 -1.11 -20.88 8.81
N LEU A 151 -1.65 -19.72 9.21
CA LEU A 151 -2.54 -18.95 8.36
C LEU A 151 -1.82 -18.38 7.13
N THR A 152 -0.53 -18.04 7.25
CA THR A 152 0.28 -17.64 6.10
C THR A 152 0.45 -18.81 5.13
N THR A 153 0.92 -19.97 5.62
CA THR A 153 1.07 -21.20 4.82
C THR A 153 -0.20 -21.51 4.04
N ARG A 154 -1.36 -21.43 4.68
CA ARG A 154 -2.63 -21.74 4.03
C ARG A 154 -3.07 -20.67 3.03
N LEU A 155 -3.04 -19.39 3.38
CA LEU A 155 -3.61 -18.37 2.50
C LEU A 155 -2.78 -18.15 1.24
N ILE A 156 -1.47 -18.42 1.25
CA ILE A 156 -0.61 -18.22 0.08
C ILE A 156 -0.74 -19.35 -0.97
N THR A 157 -1.43 -20.45 -0.67
CA THR A 157 -1.77 -21.48 -1.66
C THR A 157 -3.08 -21.17 -2.40
N GLU A 158 -3.83 -20.17 -1.96
CA GLU A 158 -5.13 -19.84 -2.54
C GLU A 158 -5.02 -18.74 -3.61
N ASP A 159 -5.48 -19.02 -4.83
CA ASP A 159 -5.36 -18.10 -5.97
C ASP A 159 -6.04 -16.74 -5.74
N ASP A 160 -7.19 -16.74 -5.07
CA ASP A 160 -7.95 -15.53 -4.73
C ASP A 160 -7.22 -14.64 -3.70
N SER A 161 -6.18 -15.13 -3.02
CA SER A 161 -5.30 -14.32 -2.17
C SER A 161 -4.44 -13.33 -2.96
N TRP A 162 -4.33 -13.50 -4.28
CA TRP A 162 -3.48 -12.67 -5.15
C TRP A 162 -4.25 -11.61 -5.95
N ASN A 163 -5.59 -11.64 -5.92
CA ASN A 163 -6.45 -10.73 -6.70
C ASN A 163 -7.66 -10.22 -5.91
N LEU A 164 -7.41 -9.55 -4.78
CA LEU A 164 -8.41 -8.85 -3.98
C LEU A 164 -8.70 -7.46 -4.55
N PRO A 165 -9.75 -6.75 -4.08
CA PRO A 165 -10.00 -5.38 -4.51
C PRO A 165 -8.90 -4.42 -4.10
N ARG A 166 -8.25 -4.69 -2.95
CA ARG A 166 -7.11 -3.94 -2.44
C ARG A 166 -6.32 -4.80 -1.46
N LYS A 167 -5.15 -4.31 -1.01
CA LYS A 167 -4.35 -4.98 0.03
C LYS A 167 -5.18 -5.34 1.27
N PHE A 168 -5.04 -6.58 1.74
CA PHE A 168 -5.70 -7.12 2.92
C PHE A 168 -4.65 -7.46 3.99
N LYS A 169 -4.75 -6.84 5.16
CA LYS A 169 -3.78 -6.94 6.25
C LYS A 169 -4.38 -7.69 7.43
N ILE A 170 -3.71 -8.77 7.82
CA ILE A 170 -4.06 -9.61 8.97
C ILE A 170 -2.99 -9.46 10.05
N THR A 171 -3.38 -9.48 11.33
CA THR A 171 -2.43 -9.39 12.45
C THR A 171 -2.92 -10.12 13.69
N PHE A 172 -1.97 -10.72 14.42
CA PHE A 172 -2.16 -11.34 15.72
C PHE A 172 -1.44 -10.54 16.81
N SER A 173 -2.09 -10.44 17.98
CA SER A 173 -1.55 -9.90 19.23
C SER A 173 -1.77 -10.91 20.36
N GLY A 174 -0.74 -11.15 21.18
CA GLY A 174 -0.79 -12.10 22.30
C GLY A 174 -1.48 -11.56 23.56
N GLU A 175 -1.68 -10.24 23.64
CA GLU A 175 -2.24 -9.57 24.81
C GLU A 175 -3.16 -8.38 24.47
N SER A 176 -3.89 -7.91 25.48
CA SER A 176 -4.92 -6.86 25.34
C SER A 176 -4.35 -5.45 25.13
N ALA A 177 -3.05 -5.26 25.37
CA ALA A 177 -2.36 -4.00 25.05
C ALA A 177 -2.28 -3.71 23.54
N ASP A 178 -2.64 -4.69 22.69
CA ASP A 178 -2.54 -4.62 21.23
C ASP A 178 -1.17 -4.07 20.76
N CYS A 179 -0.11 -4.79 21.14
CA CYS A 179 1.25 -4.40 20.82
C CYS A 179 1.57 -4.46 19.32
N ASN A 180 0.67 -5.01 18.48
CA ASN A 180 0.96 -5.27 17.06
C ASN A 180 -0.10 -4.79 16.04
N HIS A 181 -1.07 -3.96 16.44
CA HIS A 181 -2.03 -3.27 15.55
C HIS A 181 -3.26 -4.09 15.11
N ALA A 182 -3.67 -5.08 15.90
CA ALA A 182 -4.87 -5.86 15.67
C ALA A 182 -6.14 -4.99 15.59
N THR A 183 -6.25 -3.91 16.37
CA THR A 183 -7.45 -3.06 16.38
C THR A 183 -7.53 -2.07 15.22
N ILE A 184 -6.52 -2.01 14.34
CA ILE A 184 -6.46 -1.03 13.23
C ILE A 184 -6.12 -1.64 11.87
N HIS A 185 -5.98 -2.97 11.77
CA HIS A 185 -5.79 -3.69 10.50
C HIS A 185 -7.11 -4.23 9.94
N ASP A 186 -7.08 -4.75 8.70
CA ASP A 186 -8.32 -5.19 8.02
C ASP A 186 -8.95 -6.38 8.76
N LEU A 187 -8.13 -7.24 9.36
CA LEU A 187 -8.54 -8.31 10.27
C LEU A 187 -7.49 -8.45 11.38
N GLY A 188 -7.94 -8.44 12.63
CA GLY A 188 -7.07 -8.51 13.80
C GLY A 188 -7.55 -9.55 14.80
N TYR A 189 -6.61 -10.30 15.37
CA TYR A 189 -6.87 -11.32 16.38
C TYR A 189 -6.11 -10.96 17.66
N ILE A 190 -6.81 -10.88 18.78
CA ILE A 190 -6.22 -10.69 20.11
C ILE A 190 -6.46 -11.96 20.91
N ALA A 191 -5.38 -12.62 21.34
CA ALA A 191 -5.47 -13.88 22.07
C ALA A 191 -6.23 -13.71 23.39
N LYS A 192 -7.09 -14.69 23.69
CA LYS A 192 -7.89 -14.78 24.91
C LYS A 192 -7.93 -16.23 25.39
N MET A 193 -7.90 -16.42 26.71
CA MET A 193 -8.25 -17.68 27.34
C MET A 193 -9.68 -17.58 27.88
N LYS A 194 -10.53 -18.56 27.59
CA LYS A 194 -11.88 -18.66 28.15
C LYS A 194 -12.17 -20.10 28.55
N ASP A 195 -12.47 -20.32 29.83
CA ASP A 195 -12.78 -21.63 30.40
C ASP A 195 -11.71 -22.70 30.06
N GLY A 196 -10.44 -22.31 30.06
CA GLY A 196 -9.30 -23.18 29.73
C GLY A 196 -9.06 -23.40 28.23
N LYS A 197 -9.87 -22.82 27.35
CA LYS A 197 -9.71 -22.92 25.88
C LYS A 197 -8.96 -21.72 25.31
N LYS A 198 -8.07 -22.00 24.35
CA LYS A 198 -7.42 -20.98 23.51
C LYS A 198 -8.47 -20.40 22.55
N GLY A 199 -8.30 -19.13 22.21
CA GLY A 199 -9.23 -18.44 21.34
C GLY A 199 -8.86 -16.98 21.13
N PHE A 200 -9.69 -16.27 20.38
CA PHE A 200 -9.39 -14.90 19.97
C PHE A 200 -10.61 -13.98 20.07
N LYS A 201 -10.37 -12.75 20.52
CA LYS A 201 -11.22 -11.61 20.17
C LYS A 201 -10.84 -11.14 18.76
N VAL A 202 -11.84 -10.83 17.94
CA VAL A 202 -11.64 -10.51 16.51
C VAL A 202 -12.09 -9.09 16.20
N TYR A 203 -11.22 -8.35 15.51
CA TYR A 203 -11.47 -7.03 14.95
C TYR A 203 -11.49 -7.07 13.43
N ILE A 204 -12.38 -6.30 12.78
CA ILE A 204 -12.54 -6.28 11.32
C ILE A 204 -12.65 -4.86 10.76
N ALA A 205 -12.25 -4.69 9.50
CA ALA A 205 -12.45 -3.49 8.70
C ALA A 205 -11.72 -2.23 9.23
N GLY A 206 -10.58 -2.39 9.90
CA GLY A 206 -9.68 -1.29 10.24
C GLY A 206 -8.80 -0.83 9.06
N GLY A 207 -8.10 0.29 9.23
CA GLY A 207 -6.98 0.62 8.35
C GLY A 207 -6.49 2.06 8.43
N CYS A 208 -5.17 2.23 8.45
CA CYS A 208 -4.52 3.52 8.29
C CYS A 208 -4.24 3.89 6.82
N GLY A 209 -4.27 5.19 6.53
CA GLY A 209 -4.07 5.83 5.22
C GLY A 209 -4.61 7.25 5.25
N ALA A 210 -4.74 7.93 4.10
CA ALA A 210 -5.19 9.33 4.07
C ALA A 210 -6.57 9.55 4.72
N LYS A 211 -7.45 8.55 4.64
CA LYS A 211 -8.67 8.42 5.44
C LYS A 211 -8.52 7.17 6.29
N THR A 212 -8.51 7.31 7.61
CA THR A 212 -8.34 6.20 8.55
C THR A 212 -9.68 5.64 9.03
N GLY A 213 -9.65 4.43 9.58
CA GLY A 213 -10.77 3.83 10.30
C GLY A 213 -10.26 2.84 11.34
N LEU A 214 -10.89 2.82 12.51
CA LEU A 214 -10.65 1.82 13.54
C LEU A 214 -11.29 0.49 13.12
N GLY A 215 -10.74 -0.62 13.61
CA GLY A 215 -11.37 -1.93 13.51
C GLY A 215 -12.60 -2.00 14.40
N ASN A 216 -13.61 -2.73 13.93
CA ASN A 216 -14.86 -2.99 14.65
C ASN A 216 -14.77 -4.38 15.28
N VAL A 217 -15.31 -4.54 16.49
CA VAL A 217 -15.37 -5.86 17.12
C VAL A 217 -16.32 -6.74 16.30
N LEU A 218 -15.81 -7.86 15.79
CA LEU A 218 -16.59 -8.87 15.08
C LEU A 218 -17.04 -9.98 16.04
N PHE A 219 -16.13 -10.43 16.91
CA PHE A 219 -16.41 -11.40 17.96
C PHE A 219 -15.63 -11.05 19.21
N ASP A 220 -16.26 -11.14 20.37
CA ASP A 220 -15.55 -11.02 21.66
C ASP A 220 -14.72 -12.26 21.99
N PHE A 221 -15.12 -13.43 21.47
CA PHE A 221 -14.37 -14.68 21.59
C PHE A 221 -14.77 -15.67 20.48
N ILE A 222 -13.78 -16.28 19.85
CA ILE A 222 -13.90 -17.46 19.00
C ILE A 222 -12.93 -18.53 19.47
N ASP A 223 -13.29 -19.80 19.24
CA ASP A 223 -12.35 -20.91 19.37
C ASP A 223 -11.22 -20.77 18.34
N ASP A 224 -10.00 -21.16 18.68
CA ASP A 224 -8.84 -20.99 17.82
C ASP A 224 -8.95 -21.77 16.49
N THR A 225 -9.79 -22.82 16.44
CA THR A 225 -10.08 -23.54 15.20
C THR A 225 -10.78 -22.69 14.14
N GLU A 226 -11.44 -21.58 14.52
CA GLU A 226 -12.19 -20.73 13.59
C GLU A 226 -11.34 -19.65 12.89
N VAL A 227 -10.05 -19.53 13.23
CA VAL A 227 -9.15 -18.50 12.68
C VAL A 227 -9.18 -18.49 11.15
N TYR A 228 -9.03 -19.65 10.51
CA TYR A 228 -9.05 -19.77 9.06
C TYR A 228 -10.43 -19.44 8.46
N ASN A 229 -11.51 -19.97 9.05
CA ASN A 229 -12.87 -19.76 8.54
C ASN A 229 -13.22 -18.27 8.48
N ILE A 230 -12.88 -17.53 9.53
CA ILE A 230 -13.10 -16.08 9.61
C ILE A 230 -12.25 -15.33 8.58
N ALA A 231 -10.98 -15.72 8.41
CA ALA A 231 -10.10 -15.10 7.42
C ALA A 231 -10.63 -15.33 5.99
N LYS A 232 -11.04 -16.56 5.67
CA LYS A 232 -11.61 -16.93 4.36
C LYS A 232 -12.94 -16.22 4.11
N ALA A 233 -13.86 -16.23 5.08
CA ALA A 233 -15.15 -15.54 4.96
C ALA A 233 -14.99 -14.02 4.73
N THR A 234 -14.09 -13.39 5.49
CA THR A 234 -13.76 -11.98 5.32
C THR A 234 -13.14 -11.70 3.94
N LYS A 235 -12.25 -12.57 3.48
CA LYS A 235 -11.65 -12.48 2.14
C LYS A 235 -12.70 -12.62 1.04
N ASN A 236 -13.61 -13.59 1.14
CA ASN A 236 -14.69 -13.81 0.18
C ASN A 236 -15.65 -12.61 0.12
N LEU A 237 -16.08 -12.11 1.29
CA LEU A 237 -16.90 -10.90 1.38
C LEU A 237 -16.23 -9.73 0.67
N PHE A 238 -14.94 -9.53 0.97
CA PHE A 238 -14.17 -8.44 0.40
C PHE A 238 -14.02 -8.61 -1.12
N TYR A 239 -13.67 -9.80 -1.59
CA TYR A 239 -13.54 -10.12 -3.01
C TYR A 239 -14.83 -9.82 -3.79
N LYS A 240 -15.99 -10.26 -3.28
CA LYS A 240 -17.29 -10.13 -3.94
C LYS A 240 -17.84 -8.70 -3.95
N ASN A 241 -17.59 -7.92 -2.90
CA ASN A 241 -18.30 -6.65 -2.66
C ASN A 241 -17.39 -5.41 -2.64
N GLY A 242 -16.08 -5.56 -2.51
CA GLY A 242 -15.14 -4.44 -2.39
C GLY A 242 -14.96 -3.69 -3.70
N ASP A 243 -14.93 -2.36 -3.63
CA ASP A 243 -14.79 -1.49 -4.81
C ASP A 243 -13.44 -1.71 -5.50
N ARG A 244 -13.44 -2.01 -6.80
CA ARG A 244 -12.24 -2.18 -7.63
C ARG A 244 -11.99 -1.01 -8.59
N ARG A 245 -13.00 -0.15 -8.81
CA ARG A 245 -12.95 0.99 -9.72
C ARG A 245 -12.29 2.18 -9.03
N ASN A 246 -12.72 2.53 -7.82
CA ASN A 246 -12.13 3.64 -7.08
C ASN A 246 -11.06 3.18 -6.09
N LYS A 247 -9.81 3.15 -6.53
CA LYS A 247 -8.63 2.77 -5.70
C LYS A 247 -8.48 3.54 -4.37
N HIS A 248 -9.06 4.73 -4.25
CA HIS A 248 -9.05 5.53 -3.02
C HIS A 248 -10.13 5.11 -2.01
N ALA A 249 -11.08 4.28 -2.43
CA ALA A 249 -12.19 3.74 -1.65
C ALA A 249 -12.24 2.18 -1.65
N SER A 250 -11.19 1.50 -2.12
CA SER A 250 -11.18 0.03 -2.30
C SER A 250 -10.82 -0.82 -1.07
N ARG A 251 -10.51 -0.23 0.09
CA ARG A 251 -10.14 -1.00 1.30
C ARG A 251 -11.38 -1.48 2.05
N LEU A 252 -11.27 -2.57 2.82
CA LEU A 252 -12.37 -3.19 3.56
C LEU A 252 -13.13 -2.19 4.47
N ARG A 253 -12.41 -1.26 5.12
CA ARG A 253 -13.04 -0.18 5.92
C ARG A 253 -14.05 0.69 5.16
N PHE A 254 -13.83 0.89 3.86
CA PHE A 254 -14.76 1.67 3.04
C PHE A 254 -15.96 0.83 2.63
N LEU A 255 -15.78 -0.48 2.44
CA LEU A 255 -16.90 -1.40 2.26
C LEU A 255 -17.80 -1.42 3.49
N TRP A 256 -17.21 -1.51 4.69
CA TRP A 256 -17.92 -1.36 5.96
C TRP A 256 -18.74 -0.06 6.00
N LYS A 257 -18.08 1.08 5.73
CA LYS A 257 -18.75 2.39 5.72
C LYS A 257 -19.88 2.49 4.68
N LYS A 258 -19.69 1.89 3.50
CA LYS A 258 -20.65 1.96 2.39
C LYS A 258 -21.89 1.12 2.65
N LEU A 259 -21.72 -0.10 3.17
CA LEU A 259 -22.83 -1.00 3.46
C LEU A 259 -23.55 -0.63 4.77
N GLY A 260 -22.84 -0.04 5.72
CA GLY A 260 -23.30 0.04 7.10
C GLY A 260 -23.15 -1.30 7.83
N GLU A 261 -23.10 -1.24 9.16
CA GLU A 261 -22.82 -2.39 10.03
C GLU A 261 -23.79 -3.55 9.80
N GLU A 262 -25.10 -3.30 9.84
CA GLU A 262 -26.13 -4.35 9.72
C GLU A 262 -25.99 -5.13 8.40
N THR A 263 -25.91 -4.42 7.27
CA THR A 263 -25.80 -5.05 5.95
C THR A 263 -24.45 -5.75 5.77
N PHE A 264 -23.38 -5.15 6.30
CA PHE A 264 -22.05 -5.77 6.26
C PHE A 264 -22.06 -7.09 7.04
N LEU A 265 -22.54 -7.09 8.29
CA LEU A 265 -22.58 -8.28 9.14
C LEU A 265 -23.50 -9.36 8.58
N LYS A 266 -24.64 -9.00 7.99
CA LYS A 266 -25.50 -9.96 7.29
C LYS A 266 -24.74 -10.68 6.17
N LYS A 267 -24.10 -9.92 5.27
CA LYS A 267 -23.31 -10.49 4.17
C LYS A 267 -22.10 -11.27 4.67
N TRP A 268 -21.45 -10.80 5.73
CA TRP A 268 -20.33 -11.50 6.35
C TRP A 268 -20.77 -12.85 6.92
N ASN A 269 -21.91 -12.91 7.61
CA ASN A 269 -22.47 -14.16 8.15
C ASN A 269 -22.86 -15.14 7.02
N GLU A 270 -23.41 -14.64 5.90
CA GLU A 270 -23.69 -15.47 4.72
C GLU A 270 -22.40 -16.14 4.19
N GLU A 271 -21.30 -15.40 4.09
CA GLU A 271 -19.99 -15.95 3.69
C GLU A 271 -19.41 -16.89 4.75
N TYR A 272 -19.57 -16.57 6.03
CA TYR A 272 -19.08 -17.40 7.12
C TYR A 272 -19.81 -18.75 7.20
N ASP A 273 -21.13 -18.75 7.06
CA ASP A 273 -21.94 -19.97 7.00
C ASP A 273 -21.60 -20.80 5.76
N ALA A 274 -21.34 -20.16 4.61
CA ALA A 274 -20.89 -20.86 3.41
C ALA A 274 -19.53 -21.53 3.63
N VAL A 275 -18.54 -20.82 4.18
CA VAL A 275 -17.21 -21.36 4.47
C VAL A 275 -17.28 -22.51 5.48
N LYS A 276 -18.13 -22.40 6.51
CA LYS A 276 -18.31 -23.48 7.48
C LYS A 276 -18.92 -24.75 6.87
N LYS A 277 -19.82 -24.62 5.88
CA LYS A 277 -20.42 -25.77 5.19
C LYS A 277 -19.40 -26.59 4.40
N GLU A 278 -18.37 -25.93 3.87
CA GLU A 278 -17.25 -26.61 3.20
C GLU A 278 -16.42 -27.47 4.17
N ASN A 279 -16.57 -27.26 5.49
CA ASN A 279 -15.92 -28.06 6.53
C ASN A 279 -14.40 -28.21 6.32
N TYR A 280 -13.75 -27.11 5.99
CA TYR A 280 -12.30 -27.04 5.89
C TYR A 280 -11.63 -27.53 7.18
N PRO A 281 -10.53 -28.28 7.10
CA PRO A 281 -9.80 -28.67 8.31
C PRO A 281 -9.32 -27.40 9.04
N PRO A 282 -9.27 -27.40 10.39
CA PRO A 282 -8.62 -26.32 11.14
C PRO A 282 -7.15 -26.15 10.72
N LEU A 283 -6.55 -25.02 11.12
CA LEU A 283 -5.10 -24.83 10.94
C LEU A 283 -4.33 -25.87 11.76
N THR A 284 -3.32 -26.49 11.16
CA THR A 284 -2.35 -27.28 11.93
C THR A 284 -1.43 -26.30 12.66
N ILE A 285 -1.49 -26.30 13.99
CA ILE A 285 -0.70 -25.41 14.83
C ILE A 285 0.52 -26.17 15.36
N GLU A 286 1.70 -25.88 14.81
CA GLU A 286 2.97 -26.37 15.35
C GLU A 286 3.49 -25.38 16.41
N GLU A 287 3.46 -25.79 17.68
CA GLU A 287 3.99 -24.93 18.76
C GLU A 287 5.50 -24.71 18.58
N LEU A 288 5.92 -23.46 18.69
CA LEU A 288 7.32 -23.11 18.61
C LEU A 288 7.99 -23.32 19.95
N ASN A 289 9.12 -24.04 19.96
CA ASN A 289 9.94 -24.17 21.16
C ASN A 289 10.64 -22.83 21.45
N SER A 290 10.32 -22.23 22.59
CA SER A 290 10.98 -21.01 23.09
C SER A 290 12.12 -21.31 24.06
N GLU A 291 12.46 -22.57 24.32
CA GLU A 291 13.64 -22.91 25.11
C GLU A 291 14.93 -22.59 24.36
N ALA A 292 15.88 -21.97 25.06
CA ALA A 292 17.20 -21.67 24.55
C ALA A 292 17.99 -22.94 24.19
N ILE A 293 18.67 -22.89 23.06
CA ILE A 293 19.67 -23.89 22.67
C ILE A 293 21.03 -23.38 23.16
N ASP A 294 21.75 -24.24 23.88
CA ASP A 294 23.12 -23.94 24.31
C ASP A 294 24.10 -24.21 23.16
N PRO A 295 24.70 -23.17 22.54
CA PRO A 295 25.67 -23.37 21.46
C PRO A 295 27.02 -23.94 21.95
N ASN A 296 27.22 -24.11 23.26
CA ASN A 296 28.49 -24.53 23.87
C ASN A 296 29.68 -23.63 23.52
N PHE A 297 29.43 -22.32 23.36
CA PHE A 297 30.50 -21.34 23.23
C PHE A 297 31.29 -21.21 24.55
N GLU A 298 32.56 -20.85 24.42
CA GLU A 298 33.35 -20.36 25.55
C GLU A 298 32.70 -19.07 26.07
N VAL A 299 32.40 -19.03 27.36
CA VAL A 299 31.78 -17.85 27.98
C VAL A 299 32.81 -16.75 28.10
N GLU A 300 32.54 -15.62 27.46
CA GLU A 300 33.41 -14.45 27.49
C GLU A 300 33.08 -13.53 28.67
N GLN A 301 34.03 -12.64 28.98
CA GLN A 301 33.77 -11.48 29.83
C GLN A 301 33.45 -10.27 28.93
N PRO A 302 32.64 -9.31 29.40
CA PRO A 302 32.38 -8.10 28.61
C PRO A 302 33.70 -7.34 28.41
N SER A 303 33.96 -6.94 27.17
CA SER A 303 35.15 -6.16 26.81
C SER A 303 35.20 -4.76 27.46
N ASP A 304 34.07 -4.26 27.96
CA ASP A 304 33.94 -3.08 28.80
C ASP A 304 32.72 -3.24 29.72
N GLN A 305 32.96 -3.37 31.02
CA GLN A 305 31.89 -3.64 31.99
C GLN A 305 30.88 -2.48 32.10
N LYS A 306 31.34 -1.22 32.08
CA LYS A 306 30.43 -0.08 32.27
C LYS A 306 29.50 0.09 31.07
N ASP A 307 30.04 -0.10 29.87
CA ASP A 307 29.26 -0.04 28.65
C ASP A 307 28.32 -1.25 28.53
N PHE A 308 28.76 -2.44 28.96
CA PHE A 308 27.90 -3.63 29.07
C PHE A 308 26.69 -3.41 29.99
N ASP A 309 26.90 -2.91 31.21
CA ASP A 309 25.80 -2.68 32.17
C ASP A 309 24.76 -1.70 31.59
N LEU A 310 25.22 -0.70 30.84
CA LEU A 310 24.34 0.26 30.17
C LEU A 310 23.58 -0.37 29.00
N TRP A 311 24.26 -1.20 28.19
CA TRP A 311 23.65 -1.94 27.09
C TRP A 311 22.59 -2.92 27.60
N GLU A 312 22.91 -3.67 28.65
CA GLU A 312 22.01 -4.62 29.27
C GLU A 312 20.73 -3.92 29.73
N LYS A 313 20.86 -2.80 30.45
CA LYS A 313 19.70 -1.99 30.89
C LYS A 313 18.84 -1.49 29.73
N ARG A 314 19.44 -1.16 28.58
CA ARG A 314 18.75 -0.55 27.44
C ARG A 314 18.03 -1.55 26.55
N PHE A 315 18.61 -2.72 26.36
CA PHE A 315 18.21 -3.61 25.26
C PHE A 315 17.86 -5.02 25.69
N VAL A 316 18.22 -5.44 26.91
CA VAL A 316 18.05 -6.81 27.37
C VAL A 316 16.82 -6.91 28.27
N THR A 317 15.97 -7.90 28.02
CA THR A 317 14.76 -8.18 28.81
C THR A 317 14.69 -9.67 29.11
N GLU A 318 14.53 -10.04 30.39
CA GLU A 318 14.32 -11.43 30.79
C GLU A 318 13.00 -11.96 30.20
N GLN A 319 13.04 -13.17 29.64
CA GLN A 319 11.86 -13.88 29.16
C GLN A 319 11.14 -14.57 30.32
N LYS A 320 9.90 -15.02 30.10
CA LYS A 320 9.20 -15.87 31.07
C LYS A 320 9.90 -17.21 31.31
N GLN A 321 10.66 -17.70 30.32
CA GLN A 321 11.56 -18.84 30.50
C GLN A 321 12.77 -18.42 31.33
N LYS A 322 12.91 -19.01 32.52
CA LYS A 322 13.91 -18.60 33.52
C LYS A 322 15.34 -18.71 32.98
N GLY A 323 16.14 -17.66 33.20
CA GLY A 323 17.55 -17.58 32.78
C GLY A 323 17.74 -17.33 31.26
N GLN A 324 16.66 -17.01 30.54
CA GLN A 324 16.68 -16.70 29.12
C GLN A 324 16.29 -15.25 28.89
N TYR A 325 16.90 -14.64 27.90
CA TYR A 325 16.81 -13.21 27.64
C TYR A 325 16.51 -12.94 26.17
N SER A 326 15.81 -11.84 25.95
CA SER A 326 15.56 -11.22 24.66
C SER A 326 16.30 -9.89 24.56
N ILE A 327 16.72 -9.53 23.35
CA ILE A 327 17.66 -8.46 23.09
C ILE A 327 17.20 -7.69 21.85
N ILE A 328 16.98 -6.38 21.98
CA ILE A 328 16.74 -5.50 20.84
C ILE A 328 18.09 -5.20 20.17
N VAL A 329 18.20 -5.46 18.87
CA VAL A 329 19.31 -4.98 18.04
C VAL A 329 18.81 -3.76 17.26
N PRO A 330 19.24 -2.54 17.65
CA PRO A 330 18.76 -1.31 17.03
C PRO A 330 19.31 -1.12 15.61
N ILE A 331 18.42 -0.87 14.65
CA ILE A 331 18.74 -0.70 13.22
C ILE A 331 18.19 0.64 12.74
N HIS A 332 19.07 1.63 12.55
CA HIS A 332 18.68 2.96 12.08
C HIS A 332 17.92 2.91 10.76
N LEU A 333 16.72 3.51 10.70
CA LEU A 333 15.81 3.49 9.53
C LEU A 333 15.38 2.08 9.08
N GLY A 334 15.70 1.04 9.85
CA GLY A 334 15.61 -0.34 9.41
C GLY A 334 16.59 -0.73 8.31
N HIS A 335 17.64 0.04 8.03
CA HIS A 335 18.70 -0.34 7.09
C HIS A 335 19.76 -1.16 7.82
N LEU A 336 19.73 -2.49 7.64
CA LEU A 336 20.75 -3.39 8.16
C LEU A 336 21.77 -3.66 7.06
N ASP A 337 23.03 -3.25 7.27
CA ASP A 337 24.10 -3.46 6.29
C ASP A 337 24.22 -4.95 5.94
N ASN A 338 24.49 -5.28 4.68
CA ASN A 338 24.55 -6.67 4.23
C ASN A 338 25.59 -7.48 5.03
N ALA A 339 26.75 -6.87 5.31
CA ALA A 339 27.79 -7.50 6.13
C ALA A 339 27.32 -7.78 7.56
N GLN A 340 26.52 -6.89 8.15
CA GLN A 340 25.94 -7.08 9.47
C GLN A 340 24.87 -8.17 9.46
N ALA A 341 24.03 -8.23 8.43
CA ALA A 341 23.04 -9.30 8.25
C ALA A 341 23.69 -10.68 8.16
N ILE A 342 24.78 -10.79 7.37
CA ILE A 342 25.57 -12.02 7.23
C ILE A 342 26.20 -12.40 8.57
N ALA A 343 26.92 -11.46 9.22
CA ALA A 343 27.60 -11.73 10.49
C ALA A 343 26.62 -12.12 11.60
N LEU A 344 25.48 -11.45 11.70
CA LEU A 344 24.46 -11.75 12.70
C LEU A 344 23.79 -13.12 12.44
N GLY A 345 23.49 -13.42 11.19
CA GLY A 345 22.95 -14.72 10.79
C GLY A 345 23.91 -15.87 11.10
N ASP A 346 25.20 -15.70 10.83
CA ASP A 346 26.23 -16.69 11.17
C ASP A 346 26.40 -16.86 12.68
N TYR A 347 26.48 -15.76 13.44
CA TYR A 347 26.63 -15.79 14.88
C TYR A 347 25.44 -16.47 15.58
N LEU A 348 24.22 -16.20 15.14
CA LEU A 348 23.00 -16.71 15.77
C LEU A 348 22.60 -18.11 15.31
N ASN A 349 23.16 -18.64 14.22
CA ASN A 349 22.79 -19.95 13.70
C ASN A 349 22.90 -21.10 14.74
N PRO A 350 23.96 -21.17 15.59
CA PRO A 350 24.05 -22.20 16.64
C PRO A 350 23.03 -22.07 17.78
N PHE A 351 22.40 -20.89 17.96
CA PHE A 351 21.33 -20.68 18.95
C PHE A 351 19.96 -21.20 18.45
N GLY A 352 19.89 -21.68 17.21
CA GLY A 352 18.71 -22.28 16.62
C GLY A 352 17.88 -21.34 15.76
N LYS A 353 16.82 -21.91 15.17
CA LYS A 353 16.00 -21.25 14.15
C LYS A 353 15.06 -20.19 14.71
N ASN A 354 14.56 -20.40 15.93
CA ASN A 354 13.54 -19.57 16.56
C ASN A 354 14.12 -18.38 17.34
N THR A 355 15.11 -17.70 16.76
CA THR A 355 16.01 -16.78 17.48
C THR A 355 15.87 -15.33 17.05
N ILE A 356 15.42 -15.06 15.81
CA ILE A 356 15.32 -13.69 15.30
C ILE A 356 13.86 -13.36 14.99
N ARG A 357 13.46 -12.14 15.36
CA ARG A 357 12.19 -11.52 14.99
C ARG A 357 12.39 -10.16 14.36
N ILE A 358 11.54 -9.81 13.40
CA ILE A 358 11.50 -8.48 12.80
C ILE A 358 10.42 -7.66 13.52
N ALA A 359 10.82 -6.58 14.18
CA ALA A 359 9.90 -5.70 14.88
C ALA A 359 9.23 -4.70 13.94
N LYS A 360 7.99 -4.31 14.26
CA LYS A 360 7.23 -3.31 13.49
C LYS A 360 7.82 -1.89 13.56
N ASP A 361 8.75 -1.66 14.47
CA ASP A 361 9.54 -0.43 14.56
C ASP A 361 10.85 -0.50 13.76
N GLN A 362 10.97 -1.53 12.90
CA GLN A 362 12.08 -1.72 11.95
C GLN A 362 13.40 -2.12 12.60
N ASN A 363 13.37 -2.72 13.80
CA ASN A 363 14.52 -3.31 14.48
C ASN A 363 14.46 -4.85 14.47
N LEU A 364 15.52 -5.50 14.94
CA LEU A 364 15.50 -6.94 15.21
C LEU A 364 15.34 -7.20 16.70
N HIS A 365 14.64 -8.30 17.02
CA HIS A 365 14.55 -8.84 18.37
C HIS A 365 15.18 -10.22 18.37
N VAL A 366 16.28 -10.38 19.09
CA VAL A 366 16.99 -11.64 19.28
C VAL A 366 16.48 -12.26 20.58
N ARG A 367 16.03 -13.52 20.54
CA ARG A 367 15.38 -14.20 21.67
C ARG A 367 16.07 -15.51 22.01
N ASN A 368 15.72 -16.07 23.17
CA ASN A 368 16.19 -17.36 23.66
C ASN A 368 17.70 -17.40 23.89
N ILE A 369 18.28 -16.30 24.39
CA ILE A 369 19.70 -16.21 24.75
C ILE A 369 19.87 -16.53 26.23
N LEU A 370 20.71 -17.50 26.58
CA LEU A 370 21.05 -17.78 27.97
C LEU A 370 21.85 -16.63 28.58
N GLU A 371 21.61 -16.32 29.85
CA GLU A 371 22.28 -15.23 30.60
C GLU A 371 23.80 -15.23 30.42
N LYS A 372 24.43 -16.41 30.52
CA LYS A 372 25.88 -16.59 30.40
C LYS A 372 26.46 -16.14 29.05
N TYR A 373 25.63 -15.99 28.01
CA TYR A 373 26.05 -15.54 26.67
C TYR A 373 25.74 -14.08 26.39
N LEU A 374 25.16 -13.33 27.34
CA LEU A 374 24.99 -11.88 27.18
C LEU A 374 26.33 -11.15 26.93
N PRO A 375 27.44 -11.46 27.64
CA PRO A 375 28.74 -10.85 27.36
C PRO A 375 29.28 -11.17 25.95
N ASN A 376 29.13 -12.42 25.50
CA ASN A 376 29.52 -12.82 24.14
C ASN A 376 28.75 -12.02 23.08
N PHE A 377 27.43 -11.87 23.25
CA PHE A 377 26.62 -11.12 22.29
C PHE A 377 26.93 -9.62 22.32
N TYR A 378 27.16 -9.05 23.50
CA TYR A 378 27.64 -7.68 23.64
C TYR A 378 28.97 -7.46 22.89
N ASN A 379 29.95 -8.33 23.08
CA ASN A 379 31.24 -8.24 22.38
C ASN A 379 31.08 -8.37 20.86
N PHE A 380 30.22 -9.29 20.41
CA PHE A 380 29.87 -9.43 19.00
C PHE A 380 29.26 -8.14 18.44
N LEU A 381 28.29 -7.53 19.13
CA LEU A 381 27.68 -6.26 18.71
C LEU A 381 28.70 -5.13 18.68
N LYS A 382 29.58 -5.03 19.69
CA LYS A 382 30.63 -4.00 19.76
C LYS A 382 31.59 -4.05 18.57
N ILE A 383 31.86 -5.24 18.04
CA ILE A 383 32.73 -5.43 16.87
C ILE A 383 31.99 -5.11 15.57
N ASN A 384 30.73 -5.51 15.42
CA ASN A 384 30.03 -5.53 14.13
C ASN A 384 29.02 -4.39 13.94
N PHE A 385 28.51 -3.80 15.01
CA PHE A 385 27.42 -2.81 14.99
C PHE A 385 27.89 -1.47 15.56
N LYS A 386 28.00 -0.48 14.68
CA LYS A 386 28.32 0.90 15.10
C LYS A 386 27.16 1.45 15.92
N ASN A 387 27.49 2.08 17.05
CA ASN A 387 26.53 2.72 17.94
C ASN A 387 25.45 1.78 18.51
N PHE A 388 25.72 0.47 18.61
CA PHE A 388 24.77 -0.52 19.15
C PHE A 388 24.28 -0.19 20.58
N ASN A 389 25.05 0.60 21.34
CA ASN A 389 24.72 1.03 22.69
C ASN A 389 24.39 2.53 22.82
N ARG A 390 23.70 3.15 21.85
CA ARG A 390 23.14 4.51 22.01
C ARG A 390 21.67 4.44 22.49
N PRO A 391 21.08 5.51 23.03
CA PRO A 391 19.67 5.52 23.44
C PRO A 391 18.73 5.04 22.32
N LEU A 392 17.87 4.04 22.62
CA LEU A 392 17.04 3.32 21.63
C LEU A 392 16.16 4.25 20.78
N ILE A 393 15.69 5.37 21.33
CA ILE A 393 14.86 6.33 20.60
C ILE A 393 15.53 6.82 19.31
N LEU A 394 16.86 6.85 19.24
CA LEU A 394 17.60 7.30 18.06
C LEU A 394 17.44 6.35 16.85
N ASP A 395 17.22 5.05 17.11
CA ASP A 395 17.08 4.00 16.10
C ASP A 395 15.63 3.50 15.93
N LYS A 396 14.79 3.72 16.94
CA LYS A 396 13.37 3.32 16.95
C LYS A 396 12.44 4.31 16.23
N MET A 397 12.94 5.47 15.82
CA MET A 397 12.17 6.40 14.98
C MET A 397 11.83 5.74 13.65
N ILE A 398 10.54 5.61 13.35
CA ILE A 398 10.07 5.01 12.11
C ILE A 398 10.10 6.07 11.01
N ALA A 399 10.80 5.80 9.92
CA ALA A 399 10.73 6.59 8.70
C ALA A 399 10.30 5.69 7.54
N CYS A 400 9.20 6.02 6.86
CA CYS A 400 8.93 5.34 5.60
C CYS A 400 9.94 5.80 4.54
N ALA A 401 10.10 5.04 3.45
CA ALA A 401 10.94 5.43 2.32
C ALA A 401 10.72 6.89 1.87
N GLY A 402 9.47 7.34 1.75
CA GLY A 402 9.18 8.73 1.37
C GLY A 402 9.76 9.07 -0.01
N ALA A 403 10.09 10.34 -0.25
CA ALA A 403 10.58 10.79 -1.54
C ALA A 403 11.98 10.25 -1.92
N SER A 404 12.66 9.47 -1.06
CA SER A 404 13.97 8.90 -1.38
C SER A 404 13.89 7.84 -2.48
N THR A 405 12.89 6.96 -2.40
CA THR A 405 12.67 5.90 -3.39
C THR A 405 11.21 5.73 -3.80
N CYS A 406 10.24 6.16 -2.98
CA CYS A 406 8.82 5.92 -3.26
C CYS A 406 8.24 6.94 -4.23
N GLN A 407 7.62 6.46 -5.30
CA GLN A 407 6.94 7.29 -6.31
C GLN A 407 5.91 8.28 -5.71
N LEU A 408 5.23 7.88 -4.63
CA LEU A 408 4.21 8.70 -3.96
C LEU A 408 4.74 9.70 -2.93
N GLY A 409 6.02 9.62 -2.56
CA GLY A 409 6.61 10.44 -1.50
C GLY A 409 6.46 11.94 -1.79
N ILE A 410 6.15 12.72 -0.76
CA ILE A 410 6.20 14.19 -0.83
C ILE A 410 7.48 14.66 -0.16
N CYS A 411 7.70 14.25 1.10
CA CYS A 411 8.88 14.60 1.87
C CYS A 411 9.91 13.45 1.94
N LEU A 412 11.19 13.79 2.15
CA LEU A 412 12.30 12.91 2.47
C LEU A 412 12.26 12.52 3.96
N SER A 413 11.33 11.63 4.31
CA SER A 413 11.19 11.14 5.69
C SER A 413 12.47 10.50 6.27
N PRO A 414 13.25 9.69 5.54
CA PRO A 414 14.51 9.13 6.07
C PRO A 414 15.56 10.20 6.37
N GLY A 415 15.63 11.24 5.52
CA GLY A 415 16.51 12.38 5.73
C GLY A 415 16.13 13.17 6.97
N THR A 416 14.83 13.38 7.18
CA THR A 416 14.32 14.05 8.40
C THR A 416 14.67 13.23 9.65
N ALA A 417 14.41 11.93 9.67
CA ALA A 417 14.75 11.06 10.80
C ALA A 417 16.26 11.04 11.11
N THR A 418 17.10 11.03 10.07
CA THR A 418 18.57 11.11 10.24
C THR A 418 19.01 12.46 10.79
N ALA A 419 18.41 13.56 10.33
CA ALA A 419 18.67 14.89 10.89
C ALA A 419 18.25 15.00 12.36
N THR A 420 17.09 14.44 12.71
CA THR A 420 16.62 14.33 14.09
C THR A 420 17.59 13.52 14.95
N GLN A 421 18.02 12.34 14.46
CA GLN A 421 18.97 11.50 15.17
C GLN A 421 20.26 12.28 15.48
N ARG A 422 20.81 13.02 14.50
CA ARG A 422 22.00 13.85 14.70
C ARG A 422 21.79 14.91 15.77
N ILE A 423 20.74 15.71 15.65
CA ILE A 423 20.44 16.81 16.59
C ILE A 423 20.23 16.28 18.01
N LEU A 424 19.54 15.15 18.17
CA LEU A 424 19.34 14.54 19.49
C LEU A 424 20.65 13.98 20.05
N SER A 425 21.49 13.35 19.21
CA SER A 425 22.79 12.80 19.65
C SER A 425 23.78 13.87 20.09
N GLU A 426 23.68 15.08 19.52
CA GLU A 426 24.49 16.25 19.88
C GLU A 426 23.89 17.06 21.05
N SER A 427 22.70 16.68 21.54
CA SER A 427 22.02 17.37 22.63
C SER A 427 22.50 16.87 24.00
N ASN A 428 22.28 17.69 25.04
CA ASN A 428 22.52 17.32 26.43
C ASN A 428 21.29 16.65 27.08
N LEU A 429 20.33 16.16 26.29
CA LEU A 429 19.11 15.52 26.81
C LEU A 429 19.41 14.10 27.27
N ASP A 430 18.81 13.70 28.39
CA ASP A 430 18.78 12.29 28.79
C ASP A 430 17.74 11.54 27.93
N LEU A 431 18.20 11.01 26.80
CA LEU A 431 17.34 10.34 25.83
C LEU A 431 16.83 8.96 26.29
N ASP A 432 17.41 8.37 27.34
CA ASP A 432 16.90 7.11 27.88
C ASP A 432 15.52 7.30 28.53
N VAL A 433 15.22 8.51 29.01
CA VAL A 433 13.90 8.91 29.56
C VAL A 433 12.78 8.85 28.51
N VAL A 434 13.11 8.96 27.21
CA VAL A 434 12.16 8.93 26.09
C VAL A 434 12.32 7.69 25.21
N SER A 435 12.95 6.64 25.72
CA SER A 435 13.21 5.38 24.98
C SER A 435 11.92 4.65 24.56
N ASP A 436 10.81 4.87 25.26
CA ASP A 436 9.50 4.30 24.96
C ASP A 436 8.70 5.10 23.90
N ALA A 437 9.13 6.33 23.59
CA ALA A 437 8.43 7.24 22.69
C ALA A 437 8.31 6.68 21.27
N LYS A 438 7.11 6.80 20.68
CA LYS A 438 6.81 6.38 19.31
C LYS A 438 6.78 7.60 18.39
N VAL A 439 7.90 7.87 17.72
CA VAL A 439 8.02 8.95 16.73
C VAL A 439 8.00 8.37 15.32
N HIS A 440 6.97 8.70 14.55
CA HIS A 440 6.73 8.11 13.23
C HIS A 440 6.66 9.19 12.13
N ILE A 441 7.57 9.13 11.15
CA ILE A 441 7.74 10.12 10.10
C ILE A 441 7.40 9.50 8.73
N SER A 442 6.27 9.93 8.14
CA SER A 442 5.85 9.48 6.82
C SER A 442 6.01 10.57 5.76
N GLY A 443 6.60 10.24 4.62
CA GLY A 443 6.74 11.18 3.51
C GLY A 443 5.43 11.58 2.81
N CYS A 444 4.29 10.93 3.09
CA CYS A 444 2.98 11.27 2.51
C CYS A 444 1.80 10.75 3.38
N PRO A 445 0.54 11.10 3.08
CA PRO A 445 -0.64 10.69 3.86
C PRO A 445 -0.96 9.19 3.85
N ASN A 446 -0.24 8.34 3.12
CA ASN A 446 -0.56 6.90 3.01
C ASN A 446 -0.24 6.07 4.27
N SER A 447 0.43 6.68 5.25
CA SER A 447 0.72 6.07 6.57
C SER A 447 1.51 4.76 6.51
N CYS A 448 2.49 4.66 5.60
CA CYS A 448 3.41 3.52 5.56
C CYS A 448 4.26 3.41 6.84
N GLY A 449 4.60 4.55 7.46
CA GLY A 449 5.25 4.60 8.77
C GLY A 449 4.29 4.62 9.95
N MET A 450 2.98 4.36 9.76
CA MET A 450 1.98 4.28 10.83
C MET A 450 1.89 5.54 11.73
N HIS A 451 1.97 6.74 11.16
CA HIS A 451 1.91 8.01 11.92
C HIS A 451 0.61 8.24 12.71
N HIS A 452 -0.47 7.52 12.39
CA HIS A 452 -1.71 7.57 13.17
C HIS A 452 -1.67 6.70 14.43
N ALA A 453 -0.67 5.83 14.56
CA ALA A 453 -0.44 4.94 15.70
C ALA A 453 0.79 5.38 16.52
N ALA A 454 1.16 6.66 16.42
CA ALA A 454 2.35 7.25 17.03
C ALA A 454 1.99 8.10 18.26
N ASP A 455 2.95 8.27 19.16
CA ASP A 455 2.86 9.29 20.22
C ASP A 455 3.05 10.67 19.59
N LEU A 456 4.02 10.78 18.67
CA LEU A 456 4.28 11.95 17.85
C LEU A 456 4.44 11.52 16.38
N GLY A 457 3.43 11.83 15.55
CA GLY A 457 3.33 11.42 14.16
C GLY A 457 3.51 12.58 13.18
N PHE A 458 4.16 12.31 12.05
CA PHE A 458 4.35 13.27 10.96
C PHE A 458 3.91 12.68 9.62
N PHE A 459 3.22 13.47 8.80
CA PHE A 459 3.01 13.10 7.40
C PHE A 459 3.14 14.26 6.42
N GLY A 460 3.88 14.00 5.33
CA GLY A 460 4.27 15.00 4.35
C GLY A 460 3.09 15.67 3.64
N LYS A 461 3.23 16.98 3.43
CA LYS A 461 2.38 17.88 2.66
C LYS A 461 3.25 18.90 1.91
N VAL A 462 2.67 19.52 0.91
CA VAL A 462 3.23 20.72 0.29
C VAL A 462 2.64 21.94 0.99
N ALA A 463 3.48 22.88 1.39
CA ALA A 463 3.03 24.18 1.91
C ALA A 463 3.45 25.32 0.97
N ARG A 464 2.68 26.40 0.99
CA ARG A 464 3.02 27.64 0.27
C ARG A 464 3.99 28.46 1.11
N ALA A 465 4.89 29.15 0.45
CA ALA A 465 5.86 30.06 1.04
C ALA A 465 5.80 31.42 0.30
N PRO A 466 6.50 32.47 0.78
CA PRO A 466 6.56 33.76 0.11
C PRO A 466 6.92 33.66 -1.38
N GLN A 467 6.49 34.66 -2.16
CA GLN A 467 6.79 34.79 -3.59
C GLN A 467 6.32 33.59 -4.44
N ASN A 468 5.19 32.97 -4.07
CA ASN A 468 4.59 31.80 -4.75
C ASN A 468 5.46 30.55 -4.81
N HIS A 469 6.51 30.47 -3.99
CA HIS A 469 7.28 29.24 -3.83
C HIS A 469 6.50 28.20 -3.02
N VAL A 470 6.97 26.96 -3.09
CA VAL A 470 6.47 25.84 -2.30
C VAL A 470 7.59 25.20 -1.50
N ILE A 471 7.26 24.70 -0.32
CA ILE A 471 8.20 24.04 0.58
C ILE A 471 7.70 22.66 1.01
N PRO A 472 8.60 21.72 1.36
CA PRO A 472 8.22 20.49 2.01
C PRO A 472 7.80 20.78 3.45
N SER A 473 6.71 20.17 3.89
CA SER A 473 6.19 20.36 5.25
C SER A 473 5.52 19.09 5.76
N PHE A 474 5.36 18.97 7.07
CA PHE A 474 4.65 17.85 7.70
C PHE A 474 3.42 18.35 8.44
N ASN A 475 2.32 17.60 8.36
CA ASN A 475 1.29 17.67 9.39
C ASN A 475 1.83 16.98 10.66
N VAL A 476 1.52 17.52 11.83
CA VAL A 476 1.93 16.99 13.14
C VAL A 476 0.71 16.41 13.86
N LEU A 477 0.87 15.19 14.39
CA LEU A 477 -0.17 14.42 15.08
C LEU A 477 0.35 13.94 16.42
N VAL A 478 -0.53 13.82 17.41
CA VAL A 478 -0.14 13.35 18.74
C VAL A 478 -1.15 12.41 19.37
N GLY A 479 -0.65 11.56 20.26
CA GLY A 479 -1.45 10.93 21.32
C GLY A 479 -2.24 9.68 20.92
N ALA A 480 -1.73 8.86 19.99
CA ALA A 480 -2.35 7.56 19.75
C ALA A 480 -2.32 6.68 21.00
N LYS A 481 -3.29 5.78 21.11
CA LYS A 481 -3.37 4.72 22.10
C LYS A 481 -3.93 3.49 21.41
N LEU A 482 -3.22 2.37 21.45
CA LEU A 482 -3.73 1.10 20.96
C LEU A 482 -3.95 0.21 22.17
N LYS A 483 -5.17 -0.30 22.28
CA LYS A 483 -5.61 -1.20 23.35
C LYS A 483 -6.94 -1.82 22.94
N ASP A 484 -7.14 -3.09 23.28
CA ASP A 484 -8.42 -3.77 23.17
C ASP A 484 -9.54 -2.94 23.84
N GLY A 485 -10.59 -2.62 23.08
CA GLY A 485 -11.75 -1.85 23.52
C GLY A 485 -11.53 -0.34 23.72
N ASP A 486 -10.30 0.15 23.57
CA ASP A 486 -9.90 1.49 24.02
C ASP A 486 -8.78 2.08 23.13
N THR A 487 -8.94 1.86 21.82
CA THR A 487 -8.02 2.36 20.79
C THR A 487 -8.42 3.75 20.31
N GLU A 488 -7.48 4.67 20.28
CA GLU A 488 -7.58 6.03 19.76
C GLU A 488 -6.42 6.31 18.79
N LEU A 489 -6.69 6.89 17.63
CA LEU A 489 -5.65 7.31 16.70
C LEU A 489 -5.10 8.69 17.08
N ALA A 490 -3.84 8.95 16.70
CA ALA A 490 -3.21 10.25 16.87
C ALA A 490 -4.00 11.35 16.14
N GLN A 491 -4.14 12.50 16.79
CA GLN A 491 -4.92 13.65 16.32
C GLN A 491 -4.00 14.74 15.78
N LYS A 492 -4.40 15.39 14.68
CA LYS A 492 -3.65 16.50 14.10
C LYS A 492 -3.74 17.73 15.01
N ILE A 493 -2.58 18.29 15.39
CA ILE A 493 -2.47 19.49 16.24
C ILE A 493 -1.81 20.68 15.56
N GLY A 494 -1.09 20.46 14.44
CA GLY A 494 -0.40 21.52 13.74
C GLY A 494 0.22 21.06 12.41
N ASP A 495 1.03 21.94 11.84
CA ASP A 495 1.98 21.59 10.78
C ASP A 495 3.28 22.37 10.95
N ILE A 496 4.33 21.88 10.31
CA ILE A 496 5.69 22.42 10.43
C ILE A 496 6.46 22.25 9.11
N ALA A 497 7.31 23.22 8.78
CA ALA A 497 8.25 23.08 7.67
C ALA A 497 9.15 21.85 7.90
N ALA A 498 9.44 21.07 6.86
CA ALA A 498 10.24 19.85 7.00
C ALA A 498 11.62 20.13 7.61
N ARG A 499 12.18 21.31 7.27
CA ARG A 499 13.43 21.81 7.84
C ARG A 499 13.41 21.88 9.38
N ARG A 500 12.28 22.22 10.00
CA ARG A 500 12.13 22.41 11.46
C ARG A 500 11.54 21.20 12.20
N ALA A 501 11.20 20.13 11.50
CA ALA A 501 10.67 18.91 12.15
C ALA A 501 11.65 18.29 13.18
N PRO A 502 12.98 18.25 12.95
CA PRO A 502 13.94 17.81 13.97
C PRO A 502 13.92 18.67 15.24
N ASP A 503 13.82 19.99 15.09
CA ASP A 503 13.78 20.92 16.24
C ASP A 503 12.53 20.70 17.07
N LEU A 504 11.36 20.52 16.42
CA LEU A 504 10.12 20.23 17.12
C LEU A 504 10.20 18.94 17.95
N ILE A 505 10.86 17.89 17.43
CA ILE A 505 11.05 16.64 18.18
C ILE A 505 11.95 16.89 19.39
N LYS A 506 13.10 17.57 19.20
CA LYS A 506 14.02 17.92 20.29
C LYS A 506 13.32 18.74 21.37
N GLU A 507 12.64 19.82 21.00
CA GLU A 507 11.95 20.72 21.95
C GLU A 507 10.80 20.01 22.67
N THR A 508 10.10 19.09 22.00
CA THR A 508 9.06 18.27 22.64
C THR A 508 9.67 17.32 23.68
N PHE A 509 10.80 16.68 23.38
CA PHE A 509 11.51 15.84 24.34
C PHE A 509 12.07 16.65 25.50
N GLU A 510 12.66 17.81 25.24
CA GLU A 510 13.14 18.73 26.27
C GLU A 510 12.01 19.17 27.23
N ALA A 511 10.84 19.52 26.67
CA ALA A 511 9.67 19.87 27.45
C ALA A 511 9.17 18.70 28.32
N TYR A 512 9.15 17.47 27.79
CA TYR A 512 8.77 16.28 28.56
C TYR A 512 9.79 15.93 29.63
N ILE A 513 11.09 15.87 29.30
CA ILE A 513 12.16 15.46 30.22
C ILE A 513 12.18 16.36 31.46
N SER A 514 11.98 17.67 31.30
CA SER A 514 11.89 18.63 32.42
C SER A 514 10.69 18.39 33.36
N LYS A 515 9.72 17.57 32.94
CA LYS A 515 8.48 17.27 33.64
C LYS A 515 8.22 15.78 33.79
N LYS A 516 9.23 14.93 33.57
CA LYS A 516 9.06 13.46 33.52
C LYS A 516 8.42 12.89 34.78
N ASP A 517 8.66 13.51 35.94
CA ASP A 517 8.11 13.03 37.22
C ASP A 517 6.61 13.35 37.39
N ASN A 518 6.04 14.22 36.55
CA ASN A 518 4.61 14.57 36.56
C ASN A 518 3.75 13.64 35.67
N PHE A 519 4.38 12.83 34.82
CA PHE A 519 3.69 12.02 33.82
C PHE A 519 4.24 10.58 33.81
N GLN A 520 3.36 9.59 33.75
CA GLN A 520 3.77 8.19 33.77
C GLN A 520 4.63 7.76 32.56
N SER A 521 4.49 8.44 31.43
CA SER A 521 5.21 8.15 30.18
C SER A 521 5.19 9.34 29.23
N PHE A 522 5.99 9.28 28.16
CA PHE A 522 5.94 10.26 27.08
C PHE A 522 4.54 10.31 26.42
N ASN A 523 3.93 9.14 26.20
CA ASN A 523 2.58 9.05 25.66
C ASN A 523 1.54 9.77 26.55
N ALA A 524 1.64 9.61 27.88
CA ALA A 524 0.76 10.29 28.82
C ALA A 524 0.90 11.82 28.73
N TYR A 525 2.14 12.32 28.61
CA TYR A 525 2.42 13.74 28.41
C TYR A 525 1.79 14.29 27.12
N VAL A 526 2.06 13.68 25.96
CA VAL A 526 1.55 14.19 24.67
C VAL A 526 0.04 14.04 24.49
N ARG A 527 -0.61 13.18 25.30
CA ARG A 527 -2.08 13.06 25.37
C ARG A 527 -2.72 14.12 26.28
N SER A 528 -1.98 14.67 27.24
CA SER A 528 -2.46 15.72 28.13
C SER A 528 -2.70 17.04 27.39
N ASP A 529 -3.56 17.90 27.93
CA ASP A 529 -3.80 19.23 27.37
C ASP A 529 -2.52 20.09 27.41
N GLU A 530 -1.72 19.94 28.47
CA GLU A 530 -0.43 20.61 28.61
C GLU A 530 0.55 20.23 27.49
N GLY A 531 0.70 18.92 27.22
CA GLY A 531 1.56 18.45 26.13
C GLY A 531 1.06 18.87 24.75
N LYS A 532 -0.26 18.79 24.51
CA LYS A 532 -0.86 19.23 23.24
C LYS A 532 -0.63 20.72 22.98
N GLU A 533 -0.87 21.58 23.97
CA GLU A 533 -0.67 23.02 23.82
C GLU A 533 0.83 23.38 23.72
N ALA A 534 1.72 22.68 24.42
CA ALA A 534 3.16 22.86 24.26
C ALA A 534 3.62 22.57 22.81
N ILE A 535 3.25 21.43 22.24
CA ILE A 535 3.66 21.04 20.88
C ILE A 535 3.03 21.96 19.83
N LYS A 536 1.78 22.38 20.03
CA LYS A 536 1.12 23.37 19.17
C LYS A 536 1.81 24.73 19.27
N GLY A 537 2.26 25.13 20.45
CA GLY A 537 3.11 26.32 20.66
C GLY A 537 4.40 26.27 19.85
N ILE A 538 5.10 25.12 19.88
CA ILE A 538 6.31 24.89 19.06
C ILE A 538 6.00 24.92 17.56
N CYS A 539 4.87 24.35 17.10
CA CYS A 539 4.47 24.49 15.70
C CYS A 539 4.29 25.97 15.30
N ASN A 540 3.66 26.76 16.18
CA ASN A 540 3.38 28.17 15.93
C ASN A 540 4.64 29.04 15.92
N SER A 541 5.66 28.71 16.72
CA SER A 541 6.94 29.46 16.72
C SER A 541 7.71 29.33 15.40
N TYR A 542 7.45 28.28 14.62
CA TYR A 542 8.07 28.03 13.31
C TYR A 542 7.14 28.32 12.12
N LYS A 543 6.06 29.06 12.33
CA LYS A 543 5.05 29.33 11.29
C LYS A 543 5.50 30.32 10.23
N GLU A 544 6.31 31.30 10.62
CA GLU A 544 6.88 32.28 9.69
C GLU A 544 7.96 31.60 8.84
N ILE A 545 7.80 31.69 7.52
CA ILE A 545 8.73 31.10 6.55
C ILE A 545 9.54 32.23 5.91
N PRO A 546 10.88 32.22 6.05
CA PRO A 546 11.73 33.25 5.46
C PRO A 546 11.67 33.22 3.92
N GLU A 547 12.05 34.34 3.30
CA GLU A 547 12.16 34.38 1.84
C GLU A 547 13.28 33.46 1.34
N LEU A 548 13.17 32.99 0.09
CA LEU A 548 14.18 32.10 -0.51
C LEU A 548 15.58 32.74 -0.55
N SER A 549 15.65 34.07 -0.68
CA SER A 549 16.90 34.85 -0.62
C SER A 549 17.54 34.88 0.77
N GLU A 550 16.73 34.80 1.83
CA GLU A 550 17.16 34.88 3.22
C GLU A 550 17.60 33.53 3.76
N ASP A 551 16.78 32.49 3.56
CA ASP A 551 17.11 31.13 3.98
C ASP A 551 16.58 30.08 3.01
N LYS A 552 17.48 29.60 2.16
CA LYS A 552 17.20 28.53 1.18
C LYS A 552 16.89 27.18 1.83
N SER A 553 17.24 26.97 3.10
CA SER A 553 17.11 25.67 3.75
C SER A 553 15.66 25.25 3.98
N TYR A 554 14.72 26.21 4.11
CA TYR A 554 13.28 25.94 4.18
C TYR A 554 12.72 25.38 2.87
N TYR A 555 13.37 25.67 1.76
CA TYR A 555 12.99 25.26 0.41
C TYR A 555 13.69 23.99 -0.03
N ARG A 556 14.40 23.32 0.89
CA ARG A 556 15.05 22.02 0.69
C ARG A 556 14.51 21.05 1.73
N ASP A 557 14.46 19.78 1.38
CA ASP A 557 14.16 18.74 2.34
C ASP A 557 15.46 18.18 2.93
N TRP A 558 15.39 17.51 4.08
CA TRP A 558 16.56 16.88 4.68
C TRP A 558 17.07 15.74 3.80
N GLY A 559 18.39 15.69 3.57
CA GLY A 559 19.03 14.69 2.71
C GLY A 559 19.16 15.09 1.24
N THR A 560 18.87 16.35 0.88
CA THR A 560 19.11 16.87 -0.48
C THR A 560 19.49 18.35 -0.47
N ASP A 561 20.30 18.76 -1.44
CA ASP A 561 20.61 20.17 -1.70
C ASP A 561 19.73 20.80 -2.80
N ASN A 562 18.89 19.99 -3.43
CA ASN A 562 17.98 20.45 -4.46
C ASN A 562 16.81 21.22 -3.85
N LEU A 563 16.37 22.28 -4.53
CA LEU A 563 15.12 22.95 -4.19
C LEU A 563 13.95 21.98 -4.33
N PHE A 564 12.99 22.11 -3.42
CA PHE A 564 11.82 21.28 -3.36
C PHE A 564 10.96 21.45 -4.62
N SER A 565 10.53 20.33 -5.17
CA SER A 565 9.63 20.27 -6.31
C SER A 565 8.74 19.05 -6.22
N SER A 566 7.48 19.20 -6.63
CA SER A 566 6.54 18.09 -6.78
C SER A 566 6.71 17.34 -8.10
N ALA A 567 7.55 17.81 -9.02
CA ALA A 567 7.69 17.26 -10.38
C ALA A 567 8.15 15.79 -10.39
N GLY A 568 8.99 15.38 -9.44
CA GLY A 568 9.49 13.99 -9.32
C GLY A 568 8.50 13.00 -8.67
N ARG A 569 7.25 13.40 -8.44
CA ARG A 569 6.22 12.54 -7.83
C ARG A 569 5.50 11.73 -8.91
N GLY A 570 5.70 10.42 -8.90
CA GLY A 570 5.01 9.49 -9.79
C GLY A 570 3.65 9.00 -9.27
N LYS A 571 3.05 8.07 -10.03
CA LYS A 571 1.82 7.35 -9.64
C LYS A 571 2.17 6.18 -8.74
N GLY A 572 1.29 5.89 -7.77
CA GLY A 572 1.50 4.77 -6.85
C GLY A 572 1.16 3.43 -7.48
N GLU A 573 2.10 2.50 -7.47
CA GLU A 573 1.90 1.16 -8.03
C GLU A 573 1.20 0.20 -7.07
N CYS A 574 1.14 0.53 -5.79
CA CYS A 574 0.62 -0.41 -4.78
C CYS A 574 -0.85 -0.79 -4.95
N SER A 575 -1.60 -0.09 -5.81
CA SER A 575 -2.97 -0.40 -6.21
C SER A 575 -3.08 -1.02 -7.60
N ALA A 576 -1.95 -1.29 -8.27
CA ALA A 576 -1.94 -1.93 -9.57
C ALA A 576 -2.75 -3.23 -9.50
N GLY A 577 -3.62 -3.40 -10.46
CA GLY A 577 -4.49 -4.55 -10.54
C GLY A 577 -5.14 -4.66 -11.91
N ILE A 578 -6.07 -5.60 -12.01
CA ILE A 578 -6.72 -5.98 -13.27
C ILE A 578 -7.41 -4.80 -13.98
N PHE A 579 -7.90 -3.79 -13.24
CA PHE A 579 -8.56 -2.62 -13.84
C PHE A 579 -7.58 -1.76 -14.63
N ASP A 580 -6.29 -1.72 -14.26
CA ASP A 580 -5.28 -1.03 -15.07
C ASP A 580 -5.15 -1.67 -16.47
N LEU A 581 -5.31 -3.00 -16.59
CA LEU A 581 -5.31 -3.69 -17.90
C LEU A 581 -6.59 -3.44 -18.68
N ILE A 582 -7.74 -3.52 -18.00
CA ILE A 582 -9.05 -3.27 -18.63
C ILE A 582 -9.11 -1.82 -19.16
N GLU A 583 -8.68 -0.84 -18.37
CA GLU A 583 -8.65 0.56 -18.76
C GLU A 583 -7.65 0.82 -19.90
N LEU A 584 -6.51 0.11 -19.91
CA LEU A 584 -5.54 0.17 -21.01
C LEU A 584 -6.18 -0.29 -22.34
N ASP A 585 -6.80 -1.47 -22.34
CA ASP A 585 -7.43 -2.03 -23.53
C ASP A 585 -8.63 -1.20 -23.99
N LEU A 586 -9.48 -0.71 -23.07
CA LEU A 586 -10.57 0.21 -23.40
C LEU A 586 -10.04 1.53 -23.99
N GLY A 587 -8.91 2.02 -23.48
CA GLY A 587 -8.22 3.20 -24.01
C GLY A 587 -7.72 2.98 -25.44
N ASN A 588 -7.09 1.83 -25.71
CA ASN A 588 -6.63 1.46 -27.04
C ASN A 588 -7.80 1.31 -28.03
N ILE A 589 -8.89 0.66 -27.61
CA ILE A 589 -10.13 0.54 -28.40
C ILE A 589 -10.67 1.93 -28.77
N GLN A 590 -10.78 2.84 -27.79
CA GLN A 590 -11.26 4.20 -28.06
C GLN A 590 -10.32 5.01 -28.96
N GLN A 591 -9.01 4.89 -28.76
CA GLN A 591 -8.02 5.58 -29.59
C GLN A 591 -8.08 5.08 -31.03
N ASN A 592 -8.09 3.76 -31.24
CA ASN A 592 -8.16 3.18 -32.58
C ASN A 592 -9.50 3.50 -33.26
N ARG A 593 -10.60 3.51 -32.51
CA ARG A 593 -11.91 3.95 -33.02
C ARG A 593 -11.88 5.38 -33.55
N LYS A 594 -11.26 6.31 -32.80
CA LYS A 594 -11.10 7.71 -33.26
C LYS A 594 -10.27 7.80 -34.53
N LEU A 595 -9.19 7.03 -34.62
CA LEU A 595 -8.36 7.01 -35.83
C LEU A 595 -9.12 6.45 -37.04
N VAL A 596 -9.98 5.44 -36.84
CA VAL A 596 -10.87 4.93 -37.90
C VAL A 596 -11.89 6.01 -38.32
N GLU A 597 -12.50 6.72 -37.37
CA GLU A 597 -13.41 7.84 -37.63
C GLU A 597 -12.69 8.96 -38.42
N GLU A 598 -11.46 9.34 -38.03
CA GLU A 598 -10.65 10.32 -38.75
C GLU A 598 -10.31 9.90 -40.18
N ILE A 599 -10.01 8.61 -40.40
CA ILE A 599 -9.78 8.06 -41.76
C ILE A 599 -11.07 8.11 -42.59
N ASN A 600 -12.22 7.82 -41.98
CA ASN A 600 -13.52 7.90 -42.67
C ASN A 600 -13.87 9.34 -43.09
N GLU A 601 -13.55 10.32 -42.25
CA GLU A 601 -13.87 11.73 -42.49
C GLU A 601 -12.86 12.43 -43.42
N ASN A 602 -11.56 12.21 -43.20
CA ASN A 602 -10.50 12.98 -43.84
C ASN A 602 -9.76 12.20 -44.95
N GLY A 603 -10.12 10.93 -45.15
CA GLY A 603 -9.40 10.00 -46.00
C GLY A 603 -8.14 9.44 -45.32
N GLY A 604 -7.71 8.26 -45.77
CA GLY A 604 -6.54 7.55 -45.25
C GLY A 604 -6.30 6.25 -46.01
N SER A 605 -5.29 5.47 -45.60
CA SER A 605 -5.01 4.18 -46.24
C SER A 605 -6.00 3.10 -45.75
N ASP A 606 -6.63 2.39 -46.70
CA ASP A 606 -7.44 1.20 -46.42
C ASP A 606 -6.66 0.14 -45.62
N GLU A 607 -5.36 0.01 -45.87
CA GLU A 607 -4.49 -0.90 -45.11
C GLU A 607 -4.36 -0.48 -43.64
N GLN A 608 -4.20 0.82 -43.39
CA GLN A 608 -4.15 1.37 -42.02
C GLN A 608 -5.49 1.18 -41.30
N LYS A 609 -6.61 1.45 -42.00
CA LYS A 609 -7.95 1.25 -41.44
C LYS A 609 -8.22 -0.21 -41.10
N ALA A 610 -7.89 -1.14 -42.01
CA ALA A 610 -8.01 -2.57 -41.80
C ALA A 610 -7.19 -3.03 -40.58
N GLN A 611 -5.97 -2.53 -40.42
CA GLN A 611 -5.13 -2.84 -39.26
C GLN A 611 -5.74 -2.33 -37.96
N LEU A 612 -6.23 -1.09 -37.92
CA LEU A 612 -6.89 -0.53 -36.72
C LEU A 612 -8.12 -1.34 -36.31
N LEU A 613 -8.92 -1.82 -37.27
CA LEU A 613 -10.10 -2.66 -37.01
C LEU A 613 -9.71 -4.05 -36.48
N LYS A 614 -8.63 -4.65 -37.00
CA LYS A 614 -8.06 -5.89 -36.45
C LYS A 614 -7.58 -5.66 -35.00
N ASP A 615 -6.89 -4.55 -34.75
CA ASP A 615 -6.37 -4.21 -33.42
C ASP A 615 -7.51 -4.00 -32.41
N ILE A 616 -8.58 -3.30 -32.80
CA ILE A 616 -9.80 -3.18 -31.97
C ILE A 616 -10.35 -4.56 -31.63
N THR A 617 -10.44 -5.47 -32.61
CA THR A 617 -10.91 -6.85 -32.40
C THR A 617 -10.03 -7.58 -31.39
N PHE A 618 -8.70 -7.48 -31.51
CA PHE A 618 -7.76 -8.06 -30.56
C PHE A 618 -7.96 -7.51 -29.14
N TYR A 619 -8.00 -6.18 -28.97
CA TYR A 619 -8.21 -5.58 -27.65
C TYR A 619 -9.57 -5.94 -27.06
N CYS A 620 -10.64 -6.05 -27.87
CA CYS A 620 -11.93 -6.55 -27.40
C CYS A 620 -11.84 -7.99 -26.88
N SER A 621 -11.14 -8.86 -27.61
CA SER A 621 -10.96 -10.26 -27.22
C SER A 621 -10.14 -10.40 -25.95
N ARG A 622 -9.19 -9.49 -25.68
CA ARG A 622 -8.35 -9.51 -24.48
C ARG A 622 -8.98 -8.87 -23.26
N ASN A 623 -9.73 -7.77 -23.44
CA ASN A 623 -10.09 -6.80 -22.39
C ASN A 623 -10.58 -7.41 -21.08
N LEU A 624 -11.64 -8.23 -21.14
CA LEU A 624 -12.31 -8.76 -19.95
C LEU A 624 -11.85 -10.18 -19.56
N LEU A 625 -10.92 -10.80 -20.29
CA LEU A 625 -10.38 -12.12 -19.93
C LEU A 625 -9.77 -12.16 -18.52
N VAL A 626 -9.15 -11.05 -18.11
CA VAL A 626 -8.54 -10.93 -16.78
C VAL A 626 -9.57 -11.08 -15.64
N THR A 627 -10.85 -10.82 -15.89
CA THR A 627 -11.92 -10.99 -14.88
C THR A 627 -12.30 -12.45 -14.69
N ARG A 628 -11.88 -13.31 -15.62
CA ARG A 628 -12.02 -14.77 -15.59
C ARG A 628 -10.79 -15.49 -15.05
N GLY A 629 -9.79 -14.73 -14.57
CA GLY A 629 -8.55 -15.30 -14.03
C GLY A 629 -7.60 -15.82 -15.10
N VAL A 630 -7.85 -15.54 -16.38
CA VAL A 630 -7.00 -15.97 -17.49
C VAL A 630 -6.31 -14.78 -18.14
N GLN A 631 -5.05 -14.94 -18.51
CA GLN A 631 -4.29 -13.96 -19.28
C GLN A 631 -3.67 -14.66 -20.50
N PRO A 632 -4.00 -14.21 -21.73
CA PRO A 632 -3.42 -14.82 -22.92
C PRO A 632 -1.94 -14.46 -23.06
N LYS A 633 -1.11 -15.47 -23.37
CA LYS A 633 0.33 -15.33 -23.65
C LYS A 633 0.59 -14.75 -25.06
N HIS A 634 -0.34 -14.94 -25.99
CA HIS A 634 -0.24 -14.43 -27.37
C HIS A 634 -1.63 -14.22 -28.00
N GLU A 635 -1.67 -13.55 -29.15
CA GLU A 635 -2.90 -13.15 -29.86
C GLU A 635 -3.87 -14.32 -30.10
N GLN A 636 -3.38 -15.45 -30.61
CA GLN A 636 -4.22 -16.64 -30.84
C GLN A 636 -4.93 -17.14 -29.57
N GLN A 637 -4.22 -17.18 -28.44
CA GLN A 637 -4.79 -17.64 -27.17
C GLN A 637 -5.85 -16.65 -26.66
N ALA A 638 -5.71 -15.35 -26.95
CA ALA A 638 -6.73 -14.36 -26.59
C ALA A 638 -8.05 -14.66 -27.30
N TYR A 639 -8.03 -15.06 -28.57
CA TYR A 639 -9.24 -15.43 -29.31
C TYR A 639 -9.88 -16.70 -28.78
N ASP A 640 -9.08 -17.74 -28.52
CA ASP A 640 -9.57 -19.02 -28.01
C ASP A 640 -10.22 -18.87 -26.63
N LEU A 641 -9.56 -18.17 -25.71
CA LEU A 641 -10.11 -17.88 -24.38
C LEU A 641 -11.34 -16.96 -24.45
N PHE A 642 -11.38 -16.02 -25.41
CA PHE A 642 -12.55 -15.17 -25.59
C PHE A 642 -13.76 -15.98 -26.06
N ARG A 643 -13.57 -16.93 -26.98
CA ARG A 643 -14.61 -17.87 -27.36
C ARG A 643 -15.10 -18.65 -26.16
N GLU A 644 -14.18 -19.23 -25.40
CA GLU A 644 -14.49 -20.03 -24.22
C GLU A 644 -15.31 -19.27 -23.18
N HIS A 645 -14.88 -18.05 -22.81
CA HIS A 645 -15.44 -17.37 -21.64
C HIS A 645 -16.49 -16.29 -21.93
N PHE A 646 -16.66 -15.90 -23.19
CA PHE A 646 -17.59 -14.85 -23.57
C PHE A 646 -18.59 -15.29 -24.64
N ILE A 647 -18.15 -16.01 -25.67
CA ILE A 647 -19.07 -16.48 -26.72
C ILE A 647 -19.84 -17.72 -26.26
N ASN A 648 -19.15 -18.76 -25.78
CA ASN A 648 -19.78 -20.01 -25.35
C ASN A 648 -20.63 -19.84 -24.08
N GLU A 649 -20.36 -18.79 -23.30
CA GLU A 649 -21.13 -18.39 -22.11
C GLU A 649 -22.29 -17.44 -22.42
N ASP A 650 -22.61 -17.23 -23.71
CA ASP A 650 -23.69 -16.36 -24.21
C ASP A 650 -23.59 -14.87 -23.74
N LEU A 651 -22.40 -14.43 -23.34
CA LEU A 651 -22.13 -13.02 -22.99
C LEU A 651 -21.84 -12.17 -24.21
N VAL A 652 -21.36 -12.77 -25.29
CA VAL A 652 -21.10 -12.17 -26.60
C VAL A 652 -21.70 -13.07 -27.66
N ASP A 653 -22.43 -12.49 -28.61
CA ASP A 653 -23.14 -13.25 -29.65
C ASP A 653 -22.16 -14.02 -30.55
N ALA A 654 -22.52 -15.26 -30.92
CA ALA A 654 -21.68 -16.12 -31.76
C ALA A 654 -21.37 -15.53 -33.14
N SER A 655 -22.16 -14.57 -33.63
CA SER A 655 -21.87 -13.86 -34.89
C SER A 655 -20.54 -13.09 -34.86
N PHE A 656 -20.03 -12.71 -33.68
CA PHE A 656 -18.74 -12.02 -33.57
C PHE A 656 -17.53 -12.95 -33.79
N ASP A 657 -17.71 -14.28 -33.74
CA ASP A 657 -16.64 -15.26 -33.99
C ASP A 657 -16.04 -15.13 -35.41
N GLU A 658 -16.82 -14.62 -36.37
CA GLU A 658 -16.32 -14.31 -37.71
C GLU A 658 -15.16 -13.31 -37.67
N LEU A 659 -15.23 -12.28 -36.82
CA LEU A 659 -14.16 -11.28 -36.68
C LEU A 659 -12.87 -11.90 -36.15
N LEU A 660 -12.99 -12.83 -35.19
CA LEU A 660 -11.85 -13.55 -34.63
C LEU A 660 -11.19 -14.42 -35.71
N LYS A 661 -11.99 -15.17 -36.48
CA LYS A 661 -11.49 -15.98 -37.62
C LYS A 661 -10.78 -15.14 -38.68
N LEU A 662 -11.29 -13.94 -38.99
CA LEU A 662 -10.61 -13.01 -39.91
C LEU A 662 -9.25 -12.56 -39.37
N ALA A 663 -9.16 -12.28 -38.07
CA ALA A 663 -7.90 -11.90 -37.43
C ALA A 663 -6.88 -13.05 -37.45
N GLU A 664 -7.31 -14.27 -37.12
CA GLU A 664 -6.48 -15.49 -37.10
C GLU A 664 -5.93 -15.84 -38.49
N THR A 665 -6.78 -15.75 -39.51
CA THR A 665 -6.40 -16.04 -40.90
C THR A 665 -5.67 -14.86 -41.58
N LYS A 666 -5.41 -13.78 -40.83
CA LYS A 666 -4.71 -12.56 -41.28
C LYS A 666 -5.35 -11.94 -42.53
N GLN A 667 -6.67 -12.05 -42.67
CA GLN A 667 -7.42 -11.47 -43.80
C GLN A 667 -7.73 -10.00 -43.55
N LEU A 668 -6.70 -9.14 -43.51
CA LEU A 668 -6.80 -7.72 -43.15
C LEU A 668 -7.86 -6.97 -43.98
N ASN A 669 -7.84 -7.10 -45.31
CA ASN A 669 -8.78 -6.37 -46.18
C ASN A 669 -10.26 -6.72 -45.94
N ALA A 670 -10.55 -7.90 -45.37
CA ALA A 670 -11.92 -8.30 -45.06
C ALA A 670 -12.53 -7.46 -43.92
N PHE A 671 -11.70 -6.88 -43.04
CA PHE A 671 -12.16 -6.01 -41.95
C PHE A 671 -12.83 -4.73 -42.45
N LEU A 672 -12.46 -4.23 -43.64
CA LEU A 672 -13.07 -3.02 -44.23
C LEU A 672 -14.58 -3.15 -44.41
N ASN A 673 -15.07 -4.36 -44.67
CA ASN A 673 -16.51 -4.65 -44.83
C ASN A 673 -17.20 -5.02 -43.52
N LYS A 674 -16.48 -4.99 -42.40
CA LYS A 674 -16.93 -5.46 -41.08
C LYS A 674 -16.81 -4.40 -39.99
N GLU A 675 -16.54 -3.15 -40.36
CA GLU A 675 -16.37 -2.02 -39.43
C GLU A 675 -17.51 -1.92 -38.42
N ASP A 676 -18.77 -1.88 -38.86
CA ASP A 676 -19.92 -1.79 -37.96
C ASP A 676 -19.99 -2.96 -36.96
N GLN A 677 -19.56 -4.15 -37.37
CA GLN A 677 -19.54 -5.33 -36.51
C GLN A 677 -18.39 -5.25 -35.49
N VAL A 678 -17.22 -4.72 -35.87
CA VAL A 678 -16.11 -4.45 -34.95
C VAL A 678 -16.50 -3.41 -33.90
N ILE A 679 -17.18 -2.33 -34.31
CA ILE A 679 -17.67 -1.30 -33.39
C ILE A 679 -18.76 -1.86 -32.46
N ALA A 680 -19.67 -2.68 -32.99
CA ALA A 680 -20.69 -3.34 -32.16
C ALA A 680 -20.08 -4.29 -31.12
N LEU A 681 -19.00 -5.00 -31.46
CA LEU A 681 -18.24 -5.81 -30.51
C LEU A 681 -17.65 -4.93 -29.39
N ALA A 682 -17.00 -3.82 -29.76
CA ALA A 682 -16.44 -2.88 -28.80
C ALA A 682 -17.49 -2.30 -27.85
N ASP A 683 -18.66 -1.90 -28.38
CA ASP A 683 -19.77 -1.39 -27.58
C ASP A 683 -20.34 -2.48 -26.65
N ARG A 684 -20.41 -3.74 -27.09
CA ARG A 684 -20.81 -4.87 -26.24
C ARG A 684 -19.83 -5.11 -25.10
N LEU A 685 -18.53 -5.08 -25.36
CA LEU A 685 -17.50 -5.21 -24.32
C LEU A 685 -17.59 -4.06 -23.31
N LYS A 686 -17.84 -2.83 -23.79
CA LYS A 686 -18.02 -1.68 -22.91
C LYS A 686 -19.25 -1.83 -22.00
N LEU A 687 -20.36 -2.33 -22.54
CA LEU A 687 -21.56 -2.63 -21.77
C LEU A 687 -21.26 -3.66 -20.68
N LEU A 688 -20.62 -4.78 -21.03
CA LEU A 688 -20.23 -5.81 -20.06
C LEU A 688 -19.38 -5.21 -18.94
N PHE A 689 -18.39 -4.38 -19.27
CA PHE A 689 -17.58 -3.68 -18.28
C PHE A 689 -18.41 -2.78 -17.35
N ASP A 690 -19.39 -2.06 -17.90
CA ASP A 690 -20.21 -1.10 -17.15
C ASP A 690 -21.15 -1.79 -16.16
N VAL A 691 -21.75 -2.92 -16.55
CA VAL A 691 -22.67 -3.72 -15.71
C VAL A 691 -21.96 -4.76 -14.83
N MET A 692 -20.64 -4.87 -14.93
CA MET A 692 -19.84 -5.80 -14.15
C MET A 692 -19.89 -5.47 -12.65
N THR A 693 -20.23 -6.46 -11.83
CA THR A 693 -20.16 -6.37 -10.37
C THR A 693 -18.72 -6.44 -9.86
N PRO A 694 -18.43 -6.02 -8.62
CA PRO A 694 -17.06 -6.11 -8.08
C PRO A 694 -16.50 -7.54 -7.99
N GLY A 695 -17.36 -8.55 -7.95
CA GLY A 695 -17.03 -9.97 -8.01
C GLY A 695 -16.99 -10.56 -9.43
N PHE A 696 -16.92 -9.72 -10.46
CA PHE A 696 -16.81 -10.11 -11.89
C PHE A 696 -18.02 -10.84 -12.47
N GLN A 697 -19.20 -10.65 -11.89
CA GLN A 697 -20.45 -11.12 -12.51
C GLN A 697 -20.99 -10.03 -13.44
N PHE A 698 -21.55 -10.43 -14.58
CA PHE A 698 -22.15 -9.52 -15.55
C PHE A 698 -23.67 -9.53 -15.40
N ASN A 699 -24.23 -8.48 -14.81
CA ASN A 699 -25.68 -8.38 -14.63
C ASN A 699 -26.29 -7.68 -15.84
N LEU A 700 -26.55 -8.46 -16.89
CA LEU A 700 -27.22 -7.95 -18.09
C LEU A 700 -28.71 -7.73 -17.82
N PRO A 701 -29.30 -6.58 -18.20
CA PRO A 701 -30.75 -6.40 -18.22
C PRO A 701 -31.42 -7.45 -19.13
N ASP A 702 -32.60 -7.95 -18.74
CA ASP A 702 -33.35 -8.98 -19.48
C ASP A 702 -33.63 -8.61 -20.96
N ASP A 703 -33.67 -7.31 -21.28
CA ASP A 703 -33.89 -6.77 -22.63
C ASP A 703 -32.61 -6.62 -23.48
N GLN A 704 -31.43 -6.92 -22.91
CA GLN A 704 -30.11 -6.85 -23.57
C GLN A 704 -29.42 -8.22 -23.67
N ILE A 705 -30.16 -9.28 -23.36
CA ILE A 705 -29.82 -10.67 -23.67
C ILE A 705 -30.19 -10.89 -25.14
N ILE A 706 -29.19 -10.72 -26.01
CA ILE A 706 -29.16 -11.11 -27.44
C ILE A 706 -30.06 -10.29 -28.37
N LYS A 707 -29.46 -9.52 -29.30
CA LYS A 707 -29.87 -9.44 -30.73
C LYS A 707 -28.72 -8.94 -31.63
N ASN A 708 -28.15 -9.86 -32.43
CA ASN A 708 -27.54 -9.71 -33.77
C ASN A 708 -26.51 -8.59 -34.04
N ALA A 709 -25.68 -8.82 -35.06
CA ALA A 709 -24.70 -7.91 -35.66
C ALA A 709 -25.33 -6.63 -36.30
N GLN A 710 -26.13 -5.88 -35.56
CA GLN A 710 -26.55 -4.51 -35.86
C GLN A 710 -26.10 -3.62 -34.72
N LYS A 711 -25.78 -2.36 -35.02
CA LYS A 711 -25.44 -1.32 -34.02
C LYS A 711 -26.36 -1.47 -32.82
N ILE A 712 -25.79 -1.80 -31.67
CA ILE A 712 -26.51 -1.75 -30.41
C ILE A 712 -26.75 -0.27 -30.15
N GLU A 713 -27.94 0.22 -30.44
CA GLU A 713 -28.39 1.47 -29.84
C GLU A 713 -28.42 1.24 -28.34
N ILE A 714 -27.42 1.78 -27.64
CA ILE A 714 -27.40 1.83 -26.19
C ILE A 714 -28.62 2.65 -25.77
N LYS A 715 -29.73 1.97 -25.45
CA LYS A 715 -30.79 2.58 -24.65
C LYS A 715 -30.13 3.00 -23.35
N LYS A 716 -29.99 4.31 -23.16
CA LYS A 716 -29.68 4.90 -21.86
C LYS A 716 -30.67 4.29 -20.86
N LEU A 717 -30.19 3.44 -19.96
CA LEU A 717 -30.91 3.17 -18.71
C LEU A 717 -31.19 4.54 -18.11
N ASN A 718 -32.47 4.88 -17.95
CA ASN A 718 -32.90 6.12 -17.33
C ASN A 718 -32.10 6.34 -16.04
N PRO A 719 -31.24 7.37 -15.94
CA PRO A 719 -31.08 8.03 -14.66
C PRO A 719 -32.49 8.50 -14.29
N THR A 720 -32.92 8.28 -13.05
CA THR A 720 -34.10 8.98 -12.52
C THR A 720 -34.08 10.42 -13.02
N GLU A 721 -35.07 10.68 -13.87
CA GLU A 721 -35.42 11.89 -14.62
C GLU A 721 -34.27 12.87 -14.91
N THR A 722 -33.80 12.87 -16.15
CA THR A 722 -33.27 14.07 -16.78
C THR A 722 -33.85 14.15 -18.19
N PRO A 723 -34.57 15.22 -18.58
CA PRO A 723 -35.28 15.29 -19.85
C PRO A 723 -34.32 15.34 -21.05
N SER A 724 -34.67 14.63 -22.13
CA SER A 724 -34.03 14.76 -23.44
C SER A 724 -34.48 16.04 -24.13
N ALA A 725 -33.52 16.82 -24.62
CA ALA A 725 -33.79 17.93 -25.50
C ALA A 725 -33.73 17.43 -26.96
N THR A 726 -34.80 17.73 -27.70
CA THR A 726 -34.89 17.73 -29.15
C THR A 726 -33.93 18.76 -29.75
N ASP A 727 -33.53 18.56 -31.00
CA ASP A 727 -32.91 19.58 -31.86
C ASP A 727 -33.86 20.79 -32.01
N GLU A 728 -33.79 21.66 -31.02
CA GLU A 728 -33.89 23.09 -31.20
C GLU A 728 -32.54 23.63 -30.75
N ALA A 729 -32.03 24.68 -31.39
CA ALA A 729 -30.83 25.37 -30.93
C ALA A 729 -30.99 25.78 -29.45
N LEU A 730 -30.53 24.93 -28.54
CA LEU A 730 -30.66 25.14 -27.10
C LEU A 730 -29.64 26.19 -26.74
N ASN A 731 -30.13 27.39 -26.51
CA ASN A 731 -29.49 28.36 -25.65
C ASN A 731 -29.22 27.66 -24.29
N ILE A 732 -28.05 27.06 -24.11
CA ILE A 732 -27.57 26.55 -22.82
C ILE A 732 -27.38 27.78 -21.93
N LYS A 733 -28.43 28.16 -21.19
CA LYS A 733 -28.32 29.22 -20.19
C LYS A 733 -27.69 28.63 -18.95
N ALA A 734 -26.47 29.04 -18.65
CA ALA A 734 -25.85 28.75 -17.37
C ALA A 734 -26.75 29.23 -16.22
N LYS A 735 -26.94 28.39 -15.21
CA LYS A 735 -27.72 28.72 -14.00
C LYS A 735 -27.06 29.86 -13.22
N THR A 736 -25.75 30.00 -13.38
CA THR A 736 -24.95 31.09 -12.80
C THR A 736 -23.82 31.41 -13.76
N VAL A 737 -23.60 32.71 -14.03
CA VAL A 737 -22.48 33.22 -14.83
C VAL A 737 -21.58 34.01 -13.89
N LYS A 738 -20.27 33.77 -13.93
CA LYS A 738 -19.29 34.46 -13.10
C LYS A 738 -18.11 34.94 -13.92
N ASP A 739 -17.91 36.25 -13.90
CA ASP A 739 -16.75 36.87 -14.49
C ASP A 739 -15.54 36.76 -13.54
N PHE A 740 -14.54 35.98 -13.93
CA PHE A 740 -13.28 35.82 -13.23
C PHE A 740 -12.10 36.38 -14.04
N ARG A 741 -12.35 37.25 -15.02
CA ARG A 741 -11.31 38.02 -15.70
C ARG A 741 -10.62 38.96 -14.71
N GLY A 742 -9.33 39.18 -14.90
CA GLY A 742 -8.45 39.88 -13.95
C GLY A 742 -8.15 39.08 -12.66
N VAL A 743 -8.67 37.85 -12.50
CA VAL A 743 -8.37 36.99 -11.35
C VAL A 743 -7.26 36.00 -11.73
N ALA A 744 -6.07 36.22 -11.18
CA ALA A 744 -4.91 35.37 -11.45
C ALA A 744 -5.09 33.91 -10.95
N CYS A 745 -4.47 32.97 -11.66
CA CYS A 745 -4.34 31.58 -11.21
C CYS A 745 -3.50 31.54 -9.90
N PRO A 746 -3.88 30.76 -8.87
CA PRO A 746 -4.94 29.75 -8.84
C PRO A 746 -6.30 30.27 -8.30
N MET A 747 -6.45 31.57 -8.08
CA MET A 747 -7.61 32.12 -7.40
C MET A 747 -8.89 32.01 -8.25
N ASN A 748 -8.78 32.11 -9.57
CA ASN A 748 -9.87 31.85 -10.50
C ASN A 748 -10.42 30.41 -10.38
N PHE A 749 -9.55 29.40 -10.22
CA PHE A 749 -9.96 28.02 -9.97
C PHE A 749 -10.63 27.85 -8.59
N VAL A 750 -10.08 28.47 -7.54
CA VAL A 750 -10.67 28.42 -6.20
C VAL A 750 -12.07 29.04 -6.19
N LYS A 751 -12.25 30.20 -6.84
CA LYS A 751 -13.55 30.85 -6.98
C LYS A 751 -14.52 30.00 -7.82
N THR A 752 -14.04 29.38 -8.90
CA THR A 752 -14.82 28.42 -9.70
C THR A 752 -15.33 27.27 -8.83
N LYS A 753 -14.47 26.70 -7.97
CA LYS A 753 -14.85 25.65 -7.03
C LYS A 753 -15.87 26.10 -5.98
N MET A 754 -15.71 27.30 -5.42
CA MET A 754 -16.67 27.85 -4.46
C MET A 754 -18.05 28.01 -5.08
N GLU A 755 -18.13 28.45 -6.34
CA GLU A 755 -19.39 28.59 -7.04
C GLU A 755 -19.98 27.23 -7.41
N LEU A 756 -19.17 26.29 -7.89
CA LEU A 756 -19.60 24.89 -8.09
C LEU A 756 -20.11 24.27 -6.78
N SER A 757 -19.50 24.55 -5.63
CA SER A 757 -19.95 23.98 -4.34
C SER A 757 -21.39 24.38 -3.96
N LYS A 758 -21.87 25.54 -4.44
CA LYS A 758 -23.22 26.07 -4.19
C LYS A 758 -24.29 25.49 -5.12
N LEU A 759 -23.88 24.81 -6.19
CA LEU A 759 -24.76 24.23 -7.20
C LEU A 759 -25.15 22.79 -6.88
N GLN A 760 -26.24 22.28 -7.46
CA GLN A 760 -26.63 20.87 -7.41
C GLN A 760 -25.99 20.07 -8.53
N THR A 761 -25.93 18.74 -8.40
CA THR A 761 -25.47 17.84 -9.48
C THR A 761 -26.28 18.11 -10.76
N LYS A 762 -25.59 18.17 -11.90
CA LYS A 762 -26.04 18.58 -13.24
C LYS A 762 -26.32 20.07 -13.47
N ASP A 763 -26.15 20.94 -12.49
CA ASP A 763 -26.24 22.39 -12.74
C ASP A 763 -25.04 22.88 -13.57
N ILE A 764 -25.30 23.88 -14.43
CA ILE A 764 -24.30 24.47 -15.33
C ILE A 764 -23.84 25.83 -14.79
N LEU A 765 -22.53 25.97 -14.57
CA LEU A 765 -21.82 27.21 -14.26
C LEU A 765 -21.07 27.69 -15.50
N GLU A 766 -21.25 28.94 -15.88
CA GLU A 766 -20.37 29.60 -16.85
C GLU A 766 -19.39 30.49 -16.12
N ILE A 767 -18.11 30.38 -16.46
CA ILE A 767 -17.07 31.26 -15.96
C ILE A 767 -16.37 31.97 -17.10
N TRP A 768 -15.95 33.22 -16.88
CA TRP A 768 -15.14 33.97 -17.84
C TRP A 768 -13.70 34.07 -17.34
N LEU A 769 -12.74 33.77 -18.19
CA LEU A 769 -11.33 33.66 -17.86
C LEU A 769 -10.48 34.47 -18.85
N ASP A 770 -9.39 35.05 -18.37
CA ASP A 770 -8.41 35.70 -19.26
C ASP A 770 -7.67 34.66 -20.12
N ASP A 771 -7.14 35.11 -21.25
CA ASP A 771 -6.26 34.29 -22.09
C ASP A 771 -4.96 33.91 -21.35
N GLY A 772 -4.34 32.79 -21.74
CA GLY A 772 -3.12 32.27 -21.11
C GLY A 772 -3.36 31.37 -19.90
N ALA A 773 -2.67 31.62 -18.78
CA ALA A 773 -2.63 30.66 -17.65
C ALA A 773 -4.00 30.31 -17.04
N PRO A 774 -4.99 31.22 -16.93
CA PRO A 774 -6.33 30.88 -16.44
C PRO A 774 -7.04 29.79 -17.26
N ILE A 775 -7.20 30.01 -18.57
CA ILE A 775 -7.90 29.06 -19.45
C ILE A 775 -7.12 27.75 -19.62
N GLN A 776 -5.78 27.78 -19.56
CA GLN A 776 -4.97 26.56 -19.68
C GLN A 776 -5.08 25.64 -18.45
N ASN A 777 -5.37 26.18 -17.26
CA ASN A 777 -5.28 25.44 -16.00
C ASN A 777 -6.63 25.17 -15.35
N VAL A 778 -7.60 26.10 -15.42
CA VAL A 778 -8.88 25.98 -14.72
C VAL A 778 -9.72 24.82 -15.26
N PRO A 779 -9.95 24.64 -16.58
CA PRO A 779 -10.71 23.50 -17.10
C PRO A 779 -10.07 22.15 -16.76
N GLY A 780 -8.74 22.05 -16.86
CA GLY A 780 -8.01 20.85 -16.47
C GLY A 780 -8.15 20.51 -14.99
N SER A 781 -8.08 21.51 -14.12
CA SER A 781 -8.24 21.34 -12.66
C SER A 781 -9.68 20.98 -12.28
N VAL A 782 -10.67 21.55 -12.96
CA VAL A 782 -12.10 21.22 -12.80
C VAL A 782 -12.39 19.78 -13.23
N ARG A 783 -11.80 19.31 -14.35
CA ARG A 783 -11.87 17.90 -14.79
C ARG A 783 -11.25 16.95 -13.77
N GLN A 784 -10.11 17.33 -13.15
CA GLN A 784 -9.46 16.53 -12.12
C GLN A 784 -10.28 16.40 -10.83
N GLU A 785 -11.14 17.38 -10.53
CA GLU A 785 -12.12 17.29 -9.42
C GLU A 785 -13.37 16.48 -9.79
N GLY A 786 -13.45 16.00 -11.03
CA GLY A 786 -14.51 15.10 -11.51
C GLY A 786 -15.70 15.81 -12.13
N HIS A 787 -15.69 17.13 -12.30
CA HIS A 787 -16.74 17.88 -13.01
C HIS A 787 -16.53 17.84 -14.53
N LYS A 788 -17.60 18.06 -15.30
CA LYS A 788 -17.57 17.98 -16.77
C LYS A 788 -17.48 19.37 -17.39
N ILE A 789 -16.53 19.57 -18.28
CA ILE A 789 -16.47 20.79 -19.11
C ILE A 789 -17.34 20.56 -20.34
N LEU A 790 -18.36 21.38 -20.51
CA LEU A 790 -19.29 21.31 -21.65
C LEU A 790 -18.74 22.05 -22.86
N GLU A 791 -18.16 23.23 -22.65
CA GLU A 791 -17.70 24.10 -23.73
C GLU A 791 -16.58 25.04 -23.25
N GLU A 792 -15.64 25.35 -24.15
CA GLU A 792 -14.57 26.33 -23.95
C GLU A 792 -14.52 27.23 -25.20
N THR A 793 -15.05 28.45 -25.11
CA THR A 793 -15.26 29.32 -26.28
C THR A 793 -14.53 30.64 -26.12
N LYS A 794 -13.65 30.95 -27.08
CA LYS A 794 -12.94 32.24 -27.12
C LYS A 794 -13.89 33.34 -27.60
N THR A 795 -14.14 34.33 -26.76
CA THR A 795 -15.05 35.45 -27.03
C THR A 795 -14.28 36.77 -26.91
N GLY A 796 -13.78 37.29 -28.03
CA GLY A 796 -12.96 38.50 -28.05
C GLY A 796 -11.63 38.31 -27.31
N GLU A 797 -11.40 39.10 -26.25
CA GLU A 797 -10.16 39.08 -25.45
C GLU A 797 -10.17 38.10 -24.27
N TYR A 798 -11.22 37.28 -24.12
CA TYR A 798 -11.37 36.35 -23.00
C TYR A 798 -12.01 35.03 -23.44
N TRP A 799 -12.04 34.08 -22.52
CA TRP A 799 -12.62 32.76 -22.71
C TRP A 799 -13.85 32.58 -21.83
N THR A 800 -14.89 31.97 -22.37
CA THR A 800 -16.03 31.46 -21.60
C THR A 800 -15.88 29.95 -21.45
N VAL A 801 -16.14 29.44 -20.25
CA VAL A 801 -16.07 28.00 -19.95
C VAL A 801 -17.37 27.58 -19.29
N LEU A 802 -18.08 26.66 -19.93
CA LEU A 802 -19.30 26.05 -19.40
C LEU A 802 -18.95 24.76 -18.66
N ILE A 803 -19.37 24.67 -17.40
CA ILE A 803 -19.01 23.59 -16.48
C ILE A 803 -20.30 22.98 -15.92
N GLU A 804 -20.50 21.68 -16.17
CA GLU A 804 -21.53 20.88 -15.54
C GLU A 804 -20.98 20.25 -14.24
N LYS A 805 -21.65 20.54 -13.12
CA LYS A 805 -21.31 19.93 -11.84
C LYS A 805 -21.66 18.43 -11.84
N ASN A 806 -20.64 17.59 -11.71
CA ASN A 806 -20.80 16.19 -11.30
C ASN A 806 -21.44 16.06 -9.91
#